data_AF-A0A954QT47-F1
#
_entry.id   AF-A0A954QT47-F1
#
_cell.length_a   1.000
_cell.length_b   1.000
_cell.length_c   1.000
_cell.angle_alpha   90.00
_cell.angle_beta   90.00
_cell.angle_gamma   90.00
#
_symmetry.space_group_name_H-M   'P 1'
#
loop_
_entity.id
_entity.type
_entity.pdbx_description
1 polymer ?
#
loop_
_entity_poly.entity_id
_entity_poly.type
_entity_poly.pdbx_seq_one_letter_code
_entity_poly.pdbx_strand_id
1 'polypeptide(L)'
;MRVTNRLTWATLLAGGVCLLAGRATWAEVITLNNGMQIDGAVAKLASVSEDPFKSNPGGGEIKIQQIVMVDDNLRRIFFYANNVRNVGTSDASPRERIEIDQRVPPGGRRIASVGGILRITPFDEFGRRVFTMQGPDGPLDIFQGITLITPDYTRIEGLLAKNPYVWDMRLATSSIPRETLSAILNRQLPTDNANERLRVVRLYVQSERYQAAREELSEIIARFPDLADLRKQEQALRQLEANRTIREIELRQEAGQHFLAFRMLNAFPAEGVASETLLRIKQMLDEYQKRFDQRDRVLKLLEQHLSEITDEDVKRRLEPLGEELKSELNINTLERMADYLRLADDESLSPEQKLSLAVSAWLLGSGEATENLAVSTSLITARDLVVRYLTSEQEIERSQLLAELERTEGVSPANVAKLLRTIKPPKTTEIPEDGIPGYLKLEVPGLPGEDNFRYEIQLPPEYDPHRRYPCVMTLNGSATTPSQQMDWWAGGYNDSLRMRLGQATRHGYIVIAPYWVKSHQRGYDYSAREHAAVLFTLRDACRRFSIDTDRVFLSGHSRGGSAAWDIGLAHPDLWAGVIPIVGISDKYIARYWPNAKYVPLYFVGGQMDSGTTARNSRDWDRYLTRAGFDCIVSEFQGRGHEHFSDELQNLFTWMNLSSHRRPFNLKEFECVTMRPWDNFFWWVEAEKFPDRSMVLPVNWPTARSSEAPVEGEITVGNTVRVDTSAAKVTVYFSPELVDFDQRISLVVNRRKIRDEITPSLQVMLDDVRTRADRQHPFWAKVVVE
;
A
#
# COMPACT_ATOMS: atom_id res chain seq x y z
N MET A 1 10.38 -14.24 -2.07
CA MET A 1 10.60 -15.36 -3.00
C MET A 1 9.51 -16.41 -2.73
N ARG A 2 8.36 -16.32 -3.40
CA ARG A 2 7.23 -17.25 -3.20
C ARG A 2 7.59 -18.60 -3.81
N VAL A 3 8.09 -19.53 -2.99
CA VAL A 3 8.20 -20.93 -3.39
C VAL A 3 6.77 -21.47 -3.46
N THR A 4 6.29 -21.71 -4.67
CA THR A 4 5.02 -22.37 -4.97
C THR A 4 5.09 -23.85 -4.55
N ASN A 5 5.00 -24.11 -3.24
CA ASN A 5 4.61 -25.43 -2.73
C ASN A 5 3.08 -25.48 -2.61
N ARG A 6 2.39 -25.43 -3.75
CA ARG A 6 1.03 -25.97 -3.85
C ARG A 6 1.18 -27.45 -4.19
N LEU A 7 1.29 -28.28 -3.15
CA LEU A 7 1.21 -29.74 -3.31
C LEU A 7 -0.14 -30.08 -3.95
N THR A 8 -0.06 -30.73 -5.10
CA THR A 8 -1.15 -31.13 -5.97
C THR A 8 -2.12 -32.07 -5.25
N TRP A 9 -3.35 -31.60 -5.01
CA TRP A 9 -4.49 -32.39 -4.53
C TRP A 9 -5.12 -33.28 -5.63
N ALA A 10 -4.50 -33.38 -6.80
CA ALA A 10 -5.12 -33.87 -8.03
C ALA A 10 -5.33 -35.40 -8.12
N THR A 11 -4.86 -36.21 -7.16
CA THR A 11 -4.79 -37.67 -7.35
C THR A 11 -5.82 -38.53 -6.61
N LEU A 12 -6.78 -37.97 -5.85
CA LEU A 12 -7.68 -38.83 -5.05
C LEU A 12 -9.14 -38.96 -5.52
N LEU A 13 -9.63 -38.20 -6.51
CA LEU A 13 -11.05 -38.29 -6.94
C LEU A 13 -11.26 -38.03 -8.44
N ALA A 14 -10.40 -38.54 -9.31
CA ALA A 14 -10.60 -38.45 -10.77
C ALA A 14 -11.32 -39.69 -11.31
N GLY A 15 -12.64 -39.60 -11.48
CA GLY A 15 -13.47 -40.61 -12.11
C GLY A 15 -14.45 -40.02 -13.14
N GLY A 16 -14.02 -39.99 -14.41
CA GLY A 16 -14.85 -40.13 -15.62
C GLY A 16 -15.83 -39.01 -16.04
N VAL A 17 -15.49 -38.27 -17.10
CA VAL A 17 -15.98 -38.42 -18.50
C VAL A 17 -15.84 -37.08 -19.23
N CYS A 18 -14.97 -37.06 -20.24
CA CYS A 18 -14.88 -36.00 -21.25
C CYS A 18 -15.83 -36.28 -22.41
N LEU A 19 -16.47 -35.22 -22.95
CA LEU A 19 -16.49 -34.87 -24.38
C LEU A 19 -17.53 -33.75 -24.61
N LEU A 20 -17.06 -32.56 -25.01
CA LEU A 20 -17.38 -31.91 -26.30
C LEU A 20 -16.70 -30.54 -26.39
N ALA A 21 -16.17 -30.29 -27.59
CA ALA A 21 -15.26 -29.20 -27.91
C ALA A 21 -15.98 -27.87 -28.18
N GLY A 22 -15.47 -26.81 -27.55
CA GLY A 22 -15.43 -25.44 -28.03
C GLY A 22 -14.05 -24.89 -27.65
N ARG A 23 -13.40 -24.11 -28.50
CA ARG A 23 -12.02 -23.60 -28.29
C ARG A 23 -11.91 -22.88 -26.94
N ALA A 24 -11.50 -23.61 -25.90
CA ALA A 24 -11.12 -23.04 -24.63
C ALA A 24 -9.76 -22.36 -24.84
N THR A 25 -9.73 -21.03 -24.80
CA THR A 25 -8.51 -20.30 -24.48
C THR A 25 -8.05 -20.83 -23.12
N TRP A 26 -6.94 -21.56 -23.11
CA TRP A 26 -6.42 -22.16 -21.89
C TRP A 26 -6.14 -21.04 -20.88
N ALA A 27 -6.48 -21.26 -19.60
CA ALA A 27 -6.11 -20.31 -18.56
C ALA A 27 -4.58 -20.29 -18.44
N GLU A 28 -4.02 -19.08 -18.47
CA GLU A 28 -2.58 -18.84 -18.39
C GLU A 28 -2.26 -18.07 -17.11
N VAL A 29 -1.10 -18.33 -16.53
CA VAL A 29 -0.55 -17.53 -15.44
C VAL A 29 0.45 -16.56 -16.03
N ILE A 30 0.05 -15.29 -16.12
CA ILE A 30 0.89 -14.20 -16.58
C ILE A 30 1.71 -13.68 -15.41
N THR A 31 3.04 -13.75 -15.52
CA THR A 31 3.96 -13.10 -14.58
C THR A 31 4.48 -11.81 -15.19
N LEU A 32 4.24 -10.69 -14.52
CA LEU A 32 4.71 -9.37 -14.93
C LEU A 32 6.18 -9.14 -14.52
N ASN A 33 6.81 -8.12 -15.11
CA ASN A 33 8.20 -7.72 -14.82
C ASN A 33 8.42 -7.38 -13.33
N ASN A 34 7.41 -6.81 -12.67
CA ASN A 34 7.41 -6.53 -11.23
C ASN A 34 7.13 -7.78 -10.35
N GLY A 35 6.92 -8.95 -10.96
CA GLY A 35 6.70 -10.22 -10.27
C GLY A 35 5.24 -10.51 -9.89
N MET A 36 4.31 -9.59 -10.16
CA MET A 36 2.87 -9.86 -9.98
C MET A 36 2.42 -10.99 -10.91
N GLN A 37 1.60 -11.90 -10.37
CA GLN A 37 1.03 -13.02 -11.12
C GLN A 37 -0.47 -12.85 -11.26
N ILE A 38 -0.97 -13.03 -12.48
CA ILE A 38 -2.38 -12.88 -12.85
C ILE A 38 -2.79 -14.13 -13.61
N ASP A 39 -3.88 -14.76 -13.21
CA ASP A 39 -4.36 -16.03 -13.74
C ASP A 39 -5.70 -15.82 -14.44
N GLY A 40 -5.85 -16.32 -15.68
CA GLY A 40 -7.11 -16.24 -16.42
C GLY A 40 -6.95 -16.45 -17.92
N ALA A 41 -8.04 -16.23 -18.65
CA ALA A 41 -8.04 -16.32 -20.11
C ALA A 41 -7.44 -15.04 -20.73
N VAL A 42 -6.52 -15.20 -21.67
CA VAL A 42 -5.72 -14.09 -22.20
C VAL A 42 -6.20 -13.65 -23.58
N ALA A 43 -6.27 -12.33 -23.80
CA ALA A 43 -6.49 -11.70 -25.09
C ALA A 43 -5.52 -10.52 -25.31
N LYS A 44 -5.33 -10.11 -26.57
CA LYS A 44 -4.56 -8.92 -26.94
C LYS A 44 -5.46 -7.89 -27.63
N LEU A 45 -5.31 -6.63 -27.26
CA LEU A 45 -6.17 -5.52 -27.69
C LEU A 45 -5.35 -4.32 -28.16
N ALA A 46 -5.93 -3.50 -29.04
CA ALA A 46 -5.34 -2.23 -29.44
C ALA A 46 -5.78 -1.07 -28.54
N SER A 47 -6.93 -1.19 -27.87
CA SER A 47 -7.46 -0.22 -26.90
C SER A 47 -8.24 -0.93 -25.80
N VAL A 48 -8.23 -0.39 -24.59
CA VAL A 48 -9.09 -0.88 -23.48
C VAL A 48 -10.58 -0.75 -23.75
N SER A 49 -10.96 0.10 -24.71
CA SER A 49 -12.36 0.29 -25.12
C SER A 49 -12.83 -0.68 -26.21
N GLU A 50 -11.92 -1.51 -26.73
CA GLU A 50 -12.23 -2.53 -27.75
C GLU A 50 -13.04 -3.68 -27.14
N ASP A 51 -14.01 -4.21 -27.88
CA ASP A 51 -14.74 -5.43 -27.49
C ASP A 51 -13.91 -6.66 -27.90
N PRO A 52 -13.30 -7.40 -26.95
CA PRO A 52 -12.40 -8.51 -27.25
C PRO A 52 -13.09 -9.67 -27.99
N PHE A 53 -14.42 -9.71 -28.01
CA PHE A 53 -15.20 -10.82 -28.57
C PHE A 53 -15.96 -10.46 -29.86
N LYS A 54 -15.80 -9.24 -30.39
CA LYS A 54 -16.31 -8.86 -31.71
C LYS A 54 -15.19 -8.91 -32.75
N SER A 55 -15.27 -9.85 -33.69
CA SER A 55 -14.43 -9.84 -34.88
C SER A 55 -14.74 -8.60 -35.72
N ASN A 56 -13.75 -7.75 -35.98
CA ASN A 56 -13.89 -6.57 -36.82
C ASN A 56 -14.04 -7.01 -38.29
N PRO A 57 -15.21 -6.90 -38.96
CA PRO A 57 -15.42 -7.45 -40.30
C PRO A 57 -15.08 -6.48 -41.44
N GLY A 58 -14.36 -5.39 -41.19
CA GLY A 58 -14.09 -4.34 -42.17
C GLY A 58 -12.60 -4.08 -42.36
N GLY A 59 -12.13 -4.17 -43.62
CA GLY A 59 -10.74 -3.87 -44.00
C GLY A 59 -10.35 -2.41 -43.73
N GLY A 60 -9.72 -2.18 -42.58
CA GLY A 60 -9.07 -0.95 -42.17
C GLY A 60 -7.89 -1.27 -41.24
N GLU A 61 -6.87 -0.40 -41.26
CA GLU A 61 -5.52 -0.52 -40.64
C GLU A 61 -5.33 -1.61 -39.56
N ILE A 62 -4.30 -2.43 -39.74
CA ILE A 62 -3.82 -3.38 -38.72
C ILE A 62 -3.35 -2.57 -37.50
N LYS A 63 -4.21 -2.44 -36.49
CA LYS A 63 -3.84 -1.78 -35.22
C LYS A 63 -2.90 -2.70 -34.43
N ILE A 64 -1.79 -2.15 -33.93
CA ILE A 64 -0.84 -2.90 -33.11
C ILE A 64 -1.50 -3.24 -31.78
N GLN A 65 -1.65 -4.53 -31.48
CA GLN A 65 -2.27 -5.01 -30.25
C GLN A 65 -1.25 -5.10 -29.11
N GLN A 66 -1.04 -3.98 -28.41
CA GLN A 66 -0.03 -3.84 -27.36
C GLN A 66 -0.58 -4.03 -25.94
N ILE A 67 -1.90 -4.11 -25.76
CA ILE A 67 -2.54 -4.30 -24.46
C ILE A 67 -2.82 -5.79 -24.28
N VAL A 68 -2.43 -6.35 -23.14
CA VAL A 68 -2.84 -7.69 -22.71
C VAL A 68 -4.02 -7.55 -21.77
N MET A 69 -5.08 -8.30 -22.03
CA MET A 69 -6.23 -8.45 -21.15
C MET A 69 -6.25 -9.87 -20.60
N VAL A 70 -6.41 -10.01 -19.28
CA VAL A 70 -6.69 -11.29 -18.61
C VAL A 70 -8.11 -11.26 -18.05
N ASP A 71 -8.96 -12.20 -18.47
CA ASP A 71 -10.29 -12.43 -17.91
C ASP A 71 -10.22 -13.58 -16.90
N ASP A 72 -10.32 -13.28 -15.61
CA ASP A 72 -10.29 -14.26 -14.52
C ASP A 72 -11.71 -14.76 -14.16
N ASN A 73 -12.70 -14.45 -15.00
CA ASN A 73 -14.13 -14.61 -14.76
C ASN A 73 -14.74 -13.74 -13.66
N LEU A 74 -14.00 -12.91 -12.93
CA LEU A 74 -14.57 -11.88 -12.05
C LEU A 74 -14.38 -10.48 -12.64
N ARG A 75 -13.21 -10.28 -13.23
CA ARG A 75 -12.64 -9.02 -13.70
C ARG A 75 -12.01 -9.22 -15.07
N ARG A 76 -11.77 -8.11 -15.75
CA ARG A 76 -10.86 -7.98 -16.88
C ARG A 76 -9.71 -7.11 -16.42
N ILE A 77 -8.50 -7.66 -16.49
CA ILE A 77 -7.29 -7.01 -15.99
C ILE A 77 -6.42 -6.66 -17.19
N PHE A 78 -6.08 -5.38 -17.34
CA PHE A 78 -5.33 -4.86 -18.47
C PHE A 78 -3.95 -4.37 -18.05
N PHE A 79 -2.93 -4.71 -18.82
CA PHE A 79 -1.55 -4.24 -18.65
C PHE A 79 -0.82 -4.22 -20.01
N TYR A 80 0.30 -3.50 -20.08
CA TYR A 80 1.11 -3.41 -21.29
C TYR A 80 1.79 -4.75 -21.61
N ALA A 81 1.78 -5.17 -22.89
CA ALA A 81 2.35 -6.44 -23.33
C ALA A 81 3.84 -6.59 -23.00
N ASN A 82 4.64 -5.51 -23.07
CA ASN A 82 6.07 -5.60 -22.74
C ASN A 82 6.34 -5.67 -21.24
N ASN A 83 5.31 -5.50 -20.40
CA ASN A 83 5.41 -5.76 -18.96
C ASN A 83 5.27 -7.26 -18.64
N VAL A 84 4.98 -8.13 -19.62
CA VAL A 84 4.93 -9.58 -19.43
C VAL A 84 6.33 -10.18 -19.45
N ARG A 85 6.73 -10.78 -18.32
CA ARG A 85 8.00 -11.48 -18.18
C ARG A 85 7.91 -12.92 -18.64
N ASN A 86 6.85 -13.62 -18.23
CA ASN A 86 6.64 -15.03 -18.56
C ASN A 86 5.14 -15.37 -18.60
N VAL A 87 4.81 -16.36 -19.43
CA VAL A 87 3.47 -16.97 -19.52
C VAL A 87 3.61 -18.43 -19.10
N GLY A 88 2.95 -18.80 -18.01
CA GLY A 88 2.85 -20.17 -17.53
C GLY A 88 1.48 -20.77 -17.79
N THR A 89 1.36 -22.09 -17.66
CA THR A 89 0.08 -22.78 -17.65
C THR A 89 -0.57 -22.69 -16.27
N SER A 90 -1.84 -22.33 -16.23
CA SER A 90 -2.63 -22.38 -14.99
C SER A 90 -2.85 -23.81 -14.50
N ASP A 91 -3.26 -23.94 -13.25
CA ASP A 91 -3.66 -25.22 -12.67
C ASP A 91 -4.89 -25.75 -13.41
N ALA A 92 -4.71 -26.87 -14.12
CA ALA A 92 -5.76 -27.51 -14.91
C ALA A 92 -6.84 -28.18 -14.03
N SER A 93 -6.73 -28.11 -12.71
CA SER A 93 -7.72 -28.67 -11.78
C SER A 93 -9.10 -28.03 -12.03
N PRO A 94 -10.15 -28.83 -12.31
CA PRO A 94 -11.49 -28.31 -12.50
C PRO A 94 -11.96 -27.54 -11.27
N ARG A 95 -12.36 -26.28 -11.47
CA ARG A 95 -13.00 -25.47 -10.43
C ARG A 95 -14.42 -25.97 -10.20
N GLU A 96 -14.79 -26.17 -8.94
CA GLU A 96 -16.14 -26.58 -8.55
C GLU A 96 -17.15 -25.51 -9.00
N ARG A 97 -18.30 -25.94 -9.48
CA ARG A 97 -19.35 -25.06 -10.01
C ARG A 97 -20.68 -25.54 -9.48
N ILE A 98 -21.34 -24.70 -8.68
CA ILE A 98 -22.63 -25.02 -8.07
C ILE A 98 -23.65 -24.06 -8.68
N GLU A 99 -24.44 -24.59 -9.61
CA GLU A 99 -25.58 -23.87 -10.20
C GLU A 99 -26.72 -23.80 -9.17
N ILE A 100 -27.32 -22.63 -9.04
CA ILE A 100 -28.43 -22.35 -8.12
C ILE A 100 -29.68 -22.06 -8.94
N ASP A 101 -30.73 -22.85 -8.72
CA ASP A 101 -31.97 -22.69 -9.48
C ASP A 101 -32.65 -21.36 -9.15
N GLN A 102 -32.78 -20.53 -10.18
CA GLN A 102 -33.46 -19.24 -10.10
C GLN A 102 -34.29 -19.01 -11.36
N ARG A 103 -35.38 -18.29 -11.21
CA ARG A 103 -36.21 -17.86 -12.34
C ARG A 103 -35.57 -16.65 -13.03
N VAL A 104 -34.62 -16.90 -13.93
CA VAL A 104 -33.99 -15.88 -14.78
C VAL A 104 -34.87 -15.66 -16.03
N PRO A 105 -35.16 -14.41 -16.42
CA PRO A 105 -35.98 -14.13 -17.60
C PRO A 105 -35.21 -14.48 -18.89
N PRO A 106 -35.85 -15.14 -19.89
CA PRO A 106 -35.19 -15.46 -21.17
C PRO A 106 -34.90 -14.22 -22.03
N GLY A 107 -35.54 -13.09 -21.70
CA GLY A 107 -35.37 -11.80 -22.36
C GLY A 107 -36.02 -10.68 -21.55
N GLY A 108 -35.70 -9.43 -21.88
CA GLY A 108 -36.18 -8.26 -21.13
C GLY A 108 -35.37 -7.01 -21.46
N ARG A 109 -35.58 -5.96 -20.67
CA ARG A 109 -34.82 -4.70 -20.81
C ARG A 109 -33.40 -4.92 -20.31
N ARG A 110 -32.41 -4.83 -21.20
CA ARG A 110 -31.00 -4.98 -20.81
C ARG A 110 -30.52 -3.74 -20.07
N ILE A 111 -29.81 -3.95 -18.96
CA ILE A 111 -29.11 -2.86 -18.26
C ILE A 111 -27.84 -2.53 -19.05
N ALA A 112 -27.79 -1.31 -19.59
CA ALA A 112 -26.61 -0.80 -20.30
C ALA A 112 -25.60 -0.11 -19.36
N SER A 113 -26.11 0.49 -18.28
CA SER A 113 -25.33 1.14 -17.24
C SER A 113 -26.06 0.99 -15.92
N VAL A 114 -25.32 0.80 -14.83
CA VAL A 114 -25.86 0.77 -13.48
C VAL A 114 -25.86 2.19 -12.94
N GLY A 115 -27.02 2.68 -12.51
CA GLY A 115 -27.14 4.01 -11.90
C GLY A 115 -26.59 4.05 -10.48
N GLY A 116 -26.57 5.26 -9.89
CA GLY A 116 -26.12 5.45 -8.51
C GLY A 116 -26.89 4.54 -7.55
N ILE A 117 -26.16 3.80 -6.72
CA ILE A 117 -26.75 2.79 -5.83
C ILE A 117 -27.48 3.50 -4.69
N LEU A 118 -28.76 3.18 -4.51
CA LEU A 118 -29.59 3.73 -3.44
C LEU A 118 -29.67 2.77 -2.26
N ARG A 119 -29.80 1.47 -2.53
CA ARG A 119 -29.91 0.42 -1.49
C ARG A 119 -29.61 -0.95 -2.06
N ILE A 120 -28.97 -1.81 -1.27
CA ILE A 120 -28.81 -3.25 -1.58
C ILE A 120 -29.22 -4.02 -0.33
N THR A 121 -30.19 -4.94 -0.44
CA THR A 121 -30.49 -5.83 0.68
C THR A 121 -29.46 -6.97 0.76
N PRO A 122 -29.23 -7.55 1.95
CA PRO A 122 -28.53 -8.82 2.07
C PRO A 122 -29.20 -9.91 1.22
N PHE A 123 -28.43 -10.95 0.88
CA PHE A 123 -29.00 -12.17 0.30
C PHE A 123 -29.78 -12.94 1.36
N ASP A 124 -30.95 -13.45 0.98
CA ASP A 124 -31.70 -14.42 1.77
C ASP A 124 -31.12 -15.85 1.64
N GLU A 125 -31.72 -16.81 2.35
CA GLU A 125 -31.33 -18.22 2.28
C GLU A 125 -31.54 -18.86 0.88
N PHE A 126 -32.31 -18.23 0.00
CA PHE A 126 -32.48 -18.69 -1.39
C PHE A 126 -31.46 -18.05 -2.33
N GLY A 127 -30.59 -17.16 -1.83
CA GLY A 127 -29.61 -16.43 -2.62
C GLY A 127 -30.21 -15.25 -3.37
N ARG A 128 -31.32 -14.67 -2.91
CA ARG A 128 -32.03 -13.56 -3.56
C ARG A 128 -31.89 -12.26 -2.79
N ARG A 129 -31.90 -11.13 -3.50
CA ARG A 129 -31.87 -9.78 -2.90
C ARG A 129 -32.60 -8.76 -3.77
N VAL A 130 -32.85 -7.59 -3.20
CA VAL A 130 -33.33 -6.40 -3.93
C VAL A 130 -32.18 -5.41 -4.07
N PHE A 131 -31.92 -5.00 -5.31
CA PHE A 131 -30.97 -3.95 -5.67
C PHE A 131 -31.74 -2.72 -6.15
N THR A 132 -31.69 -1.63 -5.40
CA THR A 132 -32.32 -0.36 -5.74
C THR A 132 -31.26 0.62 -6.25
N MET A 133 -31.44 1.14 -7.45
CA MET A 133 -30.54 2.13 -8.06
C MET A 133 -31.31 3.34 -8.60
N GLN A 134 -30.61 4.43 -8.89
CA GLN A 134 -31.17 5.56 -9.60
C GLN A 134 -31.35 5.22 -11.10
N GLY A 135 -32.59 5.11 -11.56
CA GLY A 135 -32.93 4.99 -12.98
C GLY A 135 -33.24 6.33 -13.64
N PRO A 136 -33.55 6.33 -14.96
CA PRO A 136 -33.89 7.53 -15.72
C PRO A 136 -35.14 8.26 -15.19
N ASP A 137 -36.16 7.49 -14.77
CA ASP A 137 -37.46 8.02 -14.33
C ASP A 137 -37.63 8.05 -12.80
N GLY A 138 -36.55 7.78 -12.04
CA GLY A 138 -36.58 7.65 -10.58
C GLY A 138 -35.92 6.35 -10.07
N PRO A 139 -36.09 6.03 -8.78
CA PRO A 139 -35.58 4.78 -8.20
C PRO A 139 -36.09 3.53 -8.94
N LEU A 140 -35.18 2.61 -9.22
CA LEU A 140 -35.43 1.35 -9.91
C LEU A 140 -35.05 0.18 -9.02
N ASP A 141 -36.02 -0.67 -8.70
CA ASP A 141 -35.81 -1.94 -7.99
C ASP A 141 -35.58 -3.08 -8.98
N ILE A 142 -34.45 -3.78 -8.81
CA ILE A 142 -34.13 -5.02 -9.52
C ILE A 142 -34.02 -6.15 -8.52
N PHE A 143 -34.85 -7.18 -8.69
CA PHE A 143 -34.69 -8.44 -7.97
C PHE A 143 -33.52 -9.19 -8.58
N GLN A 144 -32.55 -9.55 -7.75
CA GLN A 144 -31.37 -10.30 -8.14
C GLN A 144 -31.34 -11.65 -7.45
N GLY A 145 -30.76 -12.66 -8.09
CA GLY A 145 -30.51 -13.96 -7.51
C GLY A 145 -29.14 -14.50 -7.89
N ILE A 146 -28.51 -15.21 -6.97
CA ILE A 146 -27.31 -15.99 -7.24
C ILE A 146 -27.70 -17.17 -8.12
N THR A 147 -27.04 -17.30 -9.27
CA THR A 147 -27.28 -18.37 -10.25
C THR A 147 -26.12 -19.36 -10.33
N LEU A 148 -24.91 -18.93 -9.98
CA LEU A 148 -23.72 -19.80 -9.96
C LEU A 148 -22.79 -19.38 -8.83
N ILE A 149 -22.30 -20.37 -8.08
CA ILE A 149 -21.25 -20.21 -7.07
C ILE A 149 -20.03 -21.00 -7.53
N THR A 150 -18.88 -20.33 -7.59
CA THR A 150 -17.55 -20.94 -7.84
C THR A 150 -16.59 -20.57 -6.72
N PRO A 151 -15.39 -21.16 -6.65
CA PRO A 151 -14.43 -20.82 -5.61
C PRO A 151 -13.99 -19.35 -5.61
N ASP A 152 -13.91 -18.75 -6.80
CA ASP A 152 -13.31 -17.43 -7.02
C ASP A 152 -14.38 -16.34 -7.17
N TYR A 153 -15.50 -16.64 -7.83
CA TYR A 153 -16.62 -15.70 -8.03
C TYR A 153 -18.01 -16.33 -7.89
N THR A 154 -18.99 -15.49 -7.57
CA THR A 154 -20.41 -15.79 -7.57
C THR A 154 -21.09 -14.94 -8.65
N ARG A 155 -21.84 -15.59 -9.54
CA ARG A 155 -22.66 -14.94 -10.57
C ARG A 155 -24.03 -14.58 -10.02
N ILE A 156 -24.46 -13.37 -10.30
CA ILE A 156 -25.75 -12.82 -9.86
C ILE A 156 -26.47 -12.25 -11.07
N GLU A 157 -27.72 -12.66 -11.24
CA GLU A 157 -28.53 -12.26 -12.38
C GLU A 157 -29.85 -11.62 -11.95
N GLY A 158 -30.38 -10.74 -12.81
CA GLY A 158 -31.73 -10.20 -12.68
C GLY A 158 -32.77 -11.32 -12.76
N LEU A 159 -33.72 -11.33 -11.83
CA LEU A 159 -34.78 -12.33 -11.74
C LEU A 159 -36.05 -11.89 -12.47
N LEU A 160 -36.88 -12.87 -12.82
CA LEU A 160 -38.17 -12.66 -13.46
C LEU A 160 -39.09 -11.84 -12.54
N ALA A 161 -39.57 -10.72 -13.07
CA ALA A 161 -40.55 -9.84 -12.46
C ALA A 161 -41.56 -9.39 -13.51
N LYS A 162 -42.58 -8.60 -13.12
CA LYS A 162 -43.61 -8.09 -14.05
C LYS A 162 -43.01 -7.37 -15.27
N ASN A 163 -41.92 -6.62 -15.05
CA ASN A 163 -41.11 -6.00 -16.09
C ASN A 163 -39.65 -6.46 -15.92
N PRO A 164 -39.21 -7.55 -16.58
CA PRO A 164 -37.90 -8.14 -16.31
C PRO A 164 -36.77 -7.29 -16.86
N TYR A 165 -35.72 -7.14 -16.05
CA TYR A 165 -34.44 -6.56 -16.45
C TYR A 165 -33.41 -7.68 -16.60
N VAL A 166 -32.66 -7.63 -17.70
CA VAL A 166 -31.54 -8.55 -17.95
C VAL A 166 -30.26 -7.87 -17.50
N TRP A 167 -29.66 -8.40 -16.45
CA TRP A 167 -28.43 -7.93 -15.85
C TRP A 167 -27.65 -9.13 -15.32
N ASP A 168 -26.39 -9.26 -15.73
CA ASP A 168 -25.43 -10.26 -15.27
C ASP A 168 -24.26 -9.53 -14.61
N MET A 169 -23.96 -9.86 -13.35
CA MET A 169 -22.85 -9.29 -12.60
C MET A 169 -22.18 -10.35 -11.74
N ARG A 170 -20.96 -10.04 -11.28
CA ARG A 170 -20.14 -10.98 -10.51
C ARG A 170 -19.62 -10.34 -9.22
N LEU A 171 -19.57 -11.12 -8.15
CA LEU A 171 -18.92 -10.78 -6.88
C LEU A 171 -17.82 -11.79 -6.60
N ALA A 172 -16.76 -11.41 -5.89
CA ALA A 172 -15.84 -12.41 -5.38
C ALA A 172 -16.59 -13.30 -4.38
N THR A 173 -16.40 -14.62 -4.43
CA THR A 173 -17.06 -15.53 -3.47
C THR A 173 -16.58 -15.26 -2.05
N SER A 174 -15.36 -14.74 -1.88
CA SER A 174 -14.82 -14.25 -0.61
C SER A 174 -15.60 -13.07 -0.01
N SER A 175 -16.33 -12.31 -0.83
CA SER A 175 -17.13 -11.16 -0.38
C SER A 175 -18.50 -11.54 0.16
N ILE A 176 -18.92 -12.79 0.02
CA ILE A 176 -20.16 -13.31 0.64
C ILE A 176 -19.81 -13.81 2.06
N PRO A 177 -20.51 -13.31 3.11
CA PRO A 177 -20.32 -13.79 4.47
C PRO A 177 -20.46 -15.31 4.55
N ARG A 178 -19.65 -15.94 5.42
CA ARG A 178 -19.59 -17.39 5.54
C ARG A 178 -20.97 -17.98 5.85
N GLU A 179 -21.67 -17.36 6.79
CA GLU A 179 -22.97 -17.78 7.30
C GLU A 179 -24.02 -17.68 6.19
N THR A 180 -24.01 -16.58 5.43
CA THR A 180 -24.89 -16.39 4.27
C THR A 180 -24.63 -17.44 3.19
N LEU A 181 -23.36 -17.66 2.82
CA LEU A 181 -23.00 -18.65 1.81
C LEU A 181 -23.40 -20.07 2.25
N SER A 182 -23.16 -20.41 3.52
CA SER A 182 -23.55 -21.71 4.08
C SER A 182 -25.07 -21.89 4.09
N ALA A 183 -25.85 -20.88 4.49
CA ALA A 183 -27.30 -20.92 4.48
C ALA A 183 -27.85 -21.18 3.07
N ILE A 184 -27.30 -20.49 2.06
CA ILE A 184 -27.69 -20.68 0.66
C ILE A 184 -27.38 -22.10 0.19
N LEU A 185 -26.16 -22.60 0.42
CA LEU A 185 -25.77 -23.94 0.00
C LEU A 185 -26.59 -25.04 0.71
N ASN A 186 -26.91 -24.86 2.00
CA ASN A 186 -27.76 -25.78 2.76
C ASN A 186 -29.21 -25.79 2.29
N ARG A 187 -29.70 -24.65 1.80
CA ARG A 187 -31.07 -24.52 1.28
C ARG A 187 -31.21 -25.10 -0.12
N GLN A 188 -30.20 -24.91 -0.95
CA GLN A 188 -30.25 -25.22 -2.39
C GLN A 188 -29.75 -26.63 -2.73
N LEU A 189 -28.91 -27.24 -1.89
CA LEU A 189 -28.37 -28.58 -2.11
C LEU A 189 -28.94 -29.58 -1.08
N PRO A 190 -29.33 -30.80 -1.52
CA PRO A 190 -29.82 -31.84 -0.62
C PRO A 190 -28.82 -32.18 0.48
N THR A 191 -29.27 -32.18 1.73
CA THR A 191 -28.44 -32.47 2.91
C THR A 191 -28.28 -33.96 3.20
N ASP A 192 -29.14 -34.79 2.59
CA ASP A 192 -29.16 -36.24 2.63
C ASP A 192 -28.35 -36.90 1.50
N ASN A 193 -27.74 -36.10 0.61
CA ASN A 193 -26.88 -36.60 -0.47
C ASN A 193 -25.40 -36.29 -0.21
N ALA A 194 -24.64 -37.32 0.16
CA ALA A 194 -23.22 -37.18 0.47
C ALA A 194 -22.38 -36.59 -0.68
N ASN A 195 -22.69 -36.92 -1.94
CA ASN A 195 -21.94 -36.42 -3.09
C ASN A 195 -22.13 -34.90 -3.26
N GLU A 196 -23.34 -34.39 -3.04
CA GLU A 196 -23.62 -32.95 -3.06
C GLU A 196 -22.92 -32.21 -1.93
N ARG A 197 -22.86 -32.80 -0.73
CA ARG A 197 -22.14 -32.19 0.40
C ARG A 197 -20.63 -32.20 0.19
N LEU A 198 -20.07 -33.25 -0.41
CA LEU A 198 -18.66 -33.28 -0.79
C LEU A 198 -18.29 -32.24 -1.87
N ARG A 199 -19.23 -31.81 -2.72
CA ARG A 199 -19.03 -30.66 -3.61
C ARG A 199 -18.85 -29.36 -2.82
N VAL A 200 -19.64 -29.16 -1.77
CA VAL A 200 -19.50 -28.00 -0.87
C VAL A 200 -18.13 -28.00 -0.18
N VAL A 201 -17.66 -29.17 0.29
CA VAL A 201 -16.29 -29.30 0.83
C VAL A 201 -15.25 -28.88 -0.20
N ARG A 202 -15.33 -29.38 -1.45
CA ARG A 202 -14.38 -28.99 -2.52
C ARG A 202 -14.42 -27.50 -2.83
N LEU A 203 -15.62 -26.91 -2.92
CA LEU A 203 -15.78 -25.47 -3.07
C LEU A 203 -15.02 -24.72 -1.97
N TYR A 204 -15.23 -25.07 -0.71
CA TYR A 204 -14.56 -24.41 0.42
C TYR A 204 -13.04 -24.62 0.42
N VAL A 205 -12.55 -25.80 0.05
CA VAL A 205 -11.11 -26.06 -0.09
C VAL A 205 -10.50 -25.18 -1.18
N GLN A 206 -11.14 -25.13 -2.35
CA GLN A 206 -10.66 -24.34 -3.49
C GLN A 206 -10.76 -22.83 -3.23
N SER A 207 -11.69 -22.37 -2.40
CA SER A 207 -11.77 -20.98 -1.89
C SER A 207 -10.83 -20.69 -0.71
N GLU A 208 -9.94 -21.63 -0.35
CA GLU A 208 -9.07 -21.60 0.83
C GLU A 208 -9.82 -21.42 2.18
N ARG A 209 -11.13 -21.71 2.24
CA ARG A 209 -11.97 -21.70 3.45
C ARG A 209 -11.87 -23.02 4.22
N TYR A 210 -10.65 -23.41 4.60
CA TYR A 210 -10.34 -24.74 5.16
C TYR A 210 -11.13 -25.08 6.43
N GLN A 211 -11.36 -24.11 7.32
CA GLN A 211 -12.16 -24.34 8.52
C GLN A 211 -13.61 -24.71 8.16
N ALA A 212 -14.23 -24.00 7.22
CA ALA A 212 -15.58 -24.31 6.76
C ALA A 212 -15.65 -25.66 6.04
N ALA A 213 -14.62 -25.98 5.24
CA ALA A 213 -14.50 -27.29 4.60
C ALA A 213 -14.42 -28.42 5.64
N ARG A 214 -13.67 -28.21 6.73
CA ARG A 214 -13.49 -29.19 7.79
C ARG A 214 -14.77 -29.41 8.59
N GLU A 215 -15.44 -28.34 9.00
CA GLU A 215 -16.72 -28.42 9.72
C GLU A 215 -17.78 -29.16 8.87
N GLU A 216 -17.90 -28.82 7.59
CA GLU A 216 -18.78 -29.52 6.65
C GLU A 216 -18.41 -31.01 6.52
N LEU A 217 -17.12 -31.32 6.37
CA LEU A 217 -16.66 -32.70 6.23
C LEU A 217 -16.91 -33.52 7.52
N SER A 218 -16.74 -32.92 8.69
CA SER A 218 -17.05 -33.57 9.98
C SER A 218 -18.54 -33.91 10.08
N GLU A 219 -19.44 -33.04 9.61
CA GLU A 219 -20.88 -33.34 9.55
C GLU A 219 -21.19 -34.49 8.59
N ILE A 220 -20.52 -34.54 7.43
CA ILE A 220 -20.66 -35.64 6.47
C ILE A 220 -20.21 -36.96 7.10
N ILE A 221 -19.07 -36.99 7.78
CA ILE A 221 -18.56 -38.21 8.46
C ILE A 221 -19.56 -38.70 9.51
N ALA A 222 -20.18 -37.78 10.26
CA ALA A 222 -21.18 -38.14 11.27
C ALA A 222 -22.48 -38.67 10.64
N ARG A 223 -22.91 -38.12 9.51
CA ARG A 223 -24.17 -38.47 8.84
C ARG A 223 -24.06 -39.71 7.96
N PHE A 224 -22.89 -39.95 7.36
CA PHE A 224 -22.62 -41.04 6.42
C PHE A 224 -21.40 -41.86 6.87
N PRO A 225 -21.51 -42.63 7.96
CA PRO A 225 -20.37 -43.32 8.58
C PRO A 225 -19.74 -44.40 7.68
N ASP A 226 -20.47 -44.90 6.68
CA ASP A 226 -20.02 -45.95 5.76
C ASP A 226 -19.08 -45.44 4.64
N LEU A 227 -18.91 -44.12 4.51
CA LEU A 227 -18.00 -43.54 3.52
C LEU A 227 -16.53 -43.68 3.96
N ALA A 228 -15.79 -44.51 3.23
CA ALA A 228 -14.37 -44.74 3.48
C ALA A 228 -13.50 -43.49 3.23
N ASP A 229 -12.33 -43.45 3.89
CA ASP A 229 -11.25 -42.49 3.68
C ASP A 229 -11.53 -40.99 3.93
N LEU A 230 -12.72 -40.59 4.39
CA LEU A 230 -13.04 -39.19 4.72
C LEU A 230 -12.21 -38.65 5.91
N ARG A 231 -11.86 -39.51 6.87
CA ARG A 231 -11.01 -39.11 8.02
C ARG A 231 -9.60 -38.67 7.60
N LYS A 232 -9.04 -39.29 6.55
CA LYS A 232 -7.73 -38.87 5.99
C LYS A 232 -7.83 -37.50 5.34
N GLN A 233 -8.95 -37.22 4.66
CA GLN A 233 -9.20 -35.90 4.06
C GLN A 233 -9.35 -34.84 5.15
N GLU A 234 -10.04 -35.14 6.26
CA GLU A 234 -10.14 -34.23 7.40
C GLU A 234 -8.76 -33.90 7.98
N GLN A 235 -7.87 -34.90 8.11
CA GLN A 235 -6.48 -34.67 8.54
C GLN A 235 -5.71 -33.77 7.55
N ALA A 236 -5.89 -33.96 6.24
CA ALA A 236 -5.27 -33.11 5.23
C ALA A 236 -5.79 -31.66 5.30
N LEU A 237 -7.07 -31.44 5.61
CA LEU A 237 -7.62 -30.10 5.84
C LEU A 237 -7.00 -29.43 7.07
N ARG A 238 -6.77 -30.17 8.16
CA ARG A 238 -6.04 -29.64 9.33
C ARG A 238 -4.64 -29.19 8.96
N GLN A 239 -3.95 -29.92 8.07
CA GLN A 239 -2.63 -29.50 7.59
C GLN A 239 -2.68 -28.23 6.73
N LEU A 240 -3.70 -28.06 5.88
CA LEU A 240 -3.89 -26.83 5.10
C LEU A 240 -4.23 -25.63 5.98
N GLU A 241 -5.06 -25.83 7.00
CA GLU A 241 -5.38 -24.84 8.03
C GLU A 241 -4.12 -24.42 8.80
N ALA A 242 -3.33 -25.39 9.27
CA ALA A 242 -2.04 -25.16 9.93
C ALA A 242 -1.08 -24.33 9.05
N ASN A 243 -0.94 -24.69 7.77
CA ASN A 243 -0.10 -23.95 6.83
C ASN A 243 -0.60 -22.53 6.58
N ARG A 244 -1.93 -22.31 6.53
CA ARG A 244 -2.53 -20.99 6.42
C ARG A 244 -2.27 -20.14 7.66
N THR A 245 -2.38 -20.72 8.85
CA THR A 245 -2.09 -20.05 10.12
C THR A 245 -0.61 -19.66 10.21
N ILE A 246 0.32 -20.51 9.76
CA ILE A 246 1.75 -20.15 9.68
C ILE A 246 1.97 -18.94 8.78
N ARG A 247 1.39 -18.94 7.57
CA ARG A 247 1.50 -17.78 6.67
C ARG A 247 0.96 -16.50 7.30
N GLU A 248 -0.11 -16.60 8.10
CA GLU A 248 -0.64 -15.46 8.83
C GLU A 248 0.34 -14.99 9.92
N ILE A 249 0.94 -15.91 10.67
CA ILE A 249 1.96 -15.59 11.69
C ILE A 249 3.14 -14.87 11.06
N GLU A 250 3.68 -15.39 9.96
CA GLU A 250 4.80 -14.77 9.23
C GLU A 250 4.44 -13.36 8.75
N LEU A 251 3.25 -13.18 8.20
CA LEU A 251 2.74 -11.86 7.82
C LEU A 251 2.67 -10.91 9.02
N ARG A 252 2.24 -11.38 10.21
CA ARG A 252 2.21 -10.56 11.42
C ARG A 252 3.62 -10.19 11.90
N GLN A 253 4.58 -11.11 11.80
CA GLN A 253 5.99 -10.83 12.10
C GLN A 253 6.55 -9.75 11.18
N GLU A 254 6.34 -9.87 9.87
CA GLU A 254 6.78 -8.86 8.87
C GLU A 254 6.11 -7.50 9.12
N ALA A 255 4.85 -7.49 9.55
CA ALA A 255 4.09 -6.30 9.93
C ALA A 255 4.55 -5.65 11.25
N GLY A 256 5.49 -6.26 11.98
CA GLY A 256 5.97 -5.78 13.28
C GLY A 256 5.06 -6.12 14.46
N GLN A 257 4.06 -6.98 14.27
CA GLN A 257 3.08 -7.40 15.29
C GLN A 257 3.61 -8.62 16.04
N HIS A 258 4.74 -8.43 16.70
CA HIS A 258 5.51 -9.52 17.29
C HIS A 258 4.79 -10.20 18.45
N PHE A 259 4.06 -9.46 19.29
CA PHE A 259 3.29 -10.01 20.39
C PHE A 259 2.09 -10.82 19.88
N LEU A 260 1.37 -10.32 18.86
CA LEU A 260 0.30 -11.07 18.22
C LEU A 260 0.82 -12.36 17.58
N ALA A 261 1.91 -12.29 16.82
CA ALA A 261 2.54 -13.47 16.22
C ALA A 261 2.97 -14.50 17.27
N PHE A 262 3.60 -14.04 18.36
CA PHE A 262 3.99 -14.90 19.48
C PHE A 262 2.78 -15.55 20.16
N ARG A 263 1.69 -14.81 20.40
CA ARG A 263 0.44 -15.37 20.94
C ARG A 263 -0.18 -16.42 20.01
N MET A 264 -0.18 -16.16 18.71
CA MET A 264 -0.67 -17.12 17.71
C MET A 264 0.18 -18.40 17.68
N LEU A 265 1.50 -18.29 17.78
CA LEU A 265 2.41 -19.45 17.88
C LEU A 265 2.11 -20.30 19.13
N ASN A 266 1.91 -19.66 20.29
CA ASN A 266 1.59 -20.36 21.53
C ASN A 266 0.20 -21.01 21.53
N ALA A 267 -0.76 -20.39 20.85
CA ALA A 267 -2.12 -20.90 20.70
C ALA A 267 -2.28 -21.87 19.50
N PHE A 268 -1.18 -22.24 18.84
CA PHE A 268 -1.23 -23.05 17.62
C PHE A 268 -1.74 -24.46 17.90
N PRO A 269 -2.73 -24.97 17.15
CA PRO A 269 -3.29 -26.30 17.38
C PRO A 269 -2.30 -27.39 16.97
N ALA A 270 -1.82 -28.19 17.94
CA ALA A 270 -0.87 -29.27 17.65
C ALA A 270 -1.55 -30.57 17.17
N GLU A 271 -2.82 -30.76 17.48
CA GLU A 271 -3.54 -32.01 17.23
C GLU A 271 -3.77 -32.26 15.73
N GLY A 272 -3.26 -33.39 15.23
CA GLY A 272 -3.46 -33.83 13.84
C GLY A 272 -2.60 -33.11 12.81
N VAL A 273 -1.62 -32.31 13.24
CA VAL A 273 -0.66 -31.59 12.39
C VAL A 273 0.63 -32.39 12.22
N ALA A 274 1.26 -32.31 11.04
CA ALA A 274 2.50 -33.03 10.75
C ALA A 274 3.68 -32.57 11.63
N SER A 275 4.57 -33.51 11.99
CA SER A 275 5.72 -33.25 12.86
C SER A 275 6.67 -32.18 12.31
N GLU A 276 6.86 -32.11 10.99
CA GLU A 276 7.67 -31.06 10.33
C GLU A 276 7.10 -29.66 10.60
N THR A 277 5.78 -29.51 10.51
CA THR A 277 5.10 -28.25 10.79
C THR A 277 5.23 -27.86 12.26
N LEU A 278 5.11 -28.82 13.18
CA LEU A 278 5.32 -28.58 14.61
C LEU A 278 6.77 -28.21 14.93
N LEU A 279 7.75 -28.80 14.23
CA LEU A 279 9.15 -28.43 14.35
C LEU A 279 9.38 -26.98 13.91
N ARG A 280 8.75 -26.55 12.80
CA ARG A 280 8.81 -25.15 12.35
C ARG A 280 8.21 -24.19 13.38
N ILE A 281 7.06 -24.51 13.96
CA ILE A 281 6.46 -23.71 15.05
C ILE A 281 7.40 -23.60 16.24
N LYS A 282 8.02 -24.72 16.65
CA LYS A 282 9.00 -24.74 17.72
C LYS A 282 10.20 -23.85 17.41
N GLN A 283 10.76 -23.94 16.20
CA GLN A 283 11.87 -23.08 15.75
C GLN A 283 11.50 -21.60 15.84
N MET A 284 10.30 -21.21 15.39
CA MET A 284 9.84 -19.82 15.48
C MET A 284 9.69 -19.35 16.93
N LEU A 285 9.22 -20.21 17.85
CA LEU A 285 9.16 -19.92 19.28
C LEU A 285 10.56 -19.78 19.90
N ASP A 286 11.48 -20.70 19.57
CA ASP A 286 12.86 -20.68 20.04
C ASP A 286 13.60 -19.40 19.56
N GLU A 287 13.32 -18.94 18.34
CA GLU A 287 13.84 -17.67 17.81
C GLU A 287 13.34 -16.46 18.61
N TYR A 288 12.05 -16.44 18.97
CA TYR A 288 11.51 -15.39 19.84
C TYR A 288 12.15 -15.40 21.22
N GLN A 289 12.28 -16.58 21.83
CA GLN A 289 12.92 -16.72 23.14
C GLN A 289 14.37 -16.22 23.08
N LYS A 290 15.13 -16.59 22.05
CA LYS A 290 16.49 -16.10 21.85
C LYS A 290 16.55 -14.57 21.77
N ARG A 291 15.60 -13.92 21.09
CA ARG A 291 15.54 -12.45 21.00
C ARG A 291 15.19 -11.82 22.35
N PHE A 292 14.29 -12.41 23.12
CA PHE A 292 13.98 -11.95 24.49
C PHE A 292 15.20 -12.08 25.41
N ASP A 293 15.88 -13.22 25.39
CA ASP A 293 17.09 -13.46 26.19
C ASP A 293 18.21 -12.48 25.80
N GLN A 294 18.37 -12.20 24.50
CA GLN A 294 19.32 -11.20 24.01
C GLN A 294 18.98 -9.79 24.51
N ARG A 295 17.71 -9.38 24.44
CA ARG A 295 17.28 -8.09 25.00
C ARG A 295 17.58 -8.00 26.49
N ASP A 296 17.21 -9.02 27.26
CA ASP A 296 17.42 -9.03 28.71
C ASP A 296 18.91 -9.02 29.06
N ARG A 297 19.74 -9.69 28.26
CA ARG A 297 21.21 -9.60 28.36
C ARG A 297 21.72 -8.20 28.10
N VAL A 298 21.23 -7.49 27.07
CA VAL A 298 21.61 -6.09 26.80
C VAL A 298 21.30 -5.22 28.02
N LEU A 299 20.07 -5.32 28.55
CA LEU A 299 19.64 -4.50 29.68
C LEU A 299 20.46 -4.77 30.94
N LYS A 300 20.75 -6.04 31.24
CA LYS A 300 21.59 -6.43 32.37
C LYS A 300 23.03 -5.90 32.24
N LEU A 301 23.63 -6.03 31.05
CA LEU A 301 24.97 -5.52 30.78
C LEU A 301 25.01 -3.99 30.86
N LEU A 302 23.99 -3.32 30.34
CA LEU A 302 23.88 -1.86 30.38
C LEU A 302 23.82 -1.37 31.84
N GLU A 303 22.99 -1.99 32.67
CA GLU A 303 22.91 -1.68 34.11
C GLU A 303 24.24 -1.92 34.83
N GLN A 304 24.90 -3.05 34.54
CA GLN A 304 26.22 -3.36 35.10
C GLN A 304 27.24 -2.28 34.71
N HIS A 305 27.43 -2.02 33.41
CA HIS A 305 28.44 -1.06 32.97
C HIS A 305 28.13 0.37 33.45
N LEU A 306 26.86 0.78 33.52
CA LEU A 306 26.48 2.08 34.09
C LEU A 306 26.83 2.19 35.59
N SER A 307 26.74 1.09 36.34
CA SER A 307 27.11 1.07 37.76
C SER A 307 28.63 1.14 37.99
N GLU A 308 29.43 0.76 36.99
CA GLU A 308 30.89 0.77 37.02
C GLU A 308 31.48 2.14 36.65
N ILE A 309 30.67 3.08 36.14
CA ILE A 309 31.10 4.45 35.86
C ILE A 309 31.33 5.21 37.17
N THR A 310 32.57 5.66 37.38
CA THR A 310 32.97 6.45 38.56
C THR A 310 32.79 7.96 38.36
N ASP A 311 32.74 8.43 37.12
CA ASP A 311 32.55 9.86 36.80
C ASP A 311 31.06 10.22 36.89
N GLU A 312 30.72 11.01 37.91
CA GLU A 312 29.33 11.44 38.18
C GLU A 312 28.74 12.33 37.08
N ASP A 313 29.56 13.10 36.36
CA ASP A 313 29.09 13.95 35.27
C ASP A 313 28.71 13.10 34.05
N VAL A 314 29.53 12.11 33.71
CA VAL A 314 29.25 11.13 32.65
C VAL A 314 28.01 10.32 33.00
N LYS A 315 27.93 9.81 34.23
CA LYS A 315 26.78 9.02 34.71
C LYS A 315 25.47 9.78 34.57
N ARG A 316 25.42 11.03 35.02
CA ARG A 316 24.23 11.90 34.91
C ARG A 316 23.80 12.15 33.46
N ARG A 317 24.73 12.17 32.50
CA ARG A 317 24.41 12.33 31.07
C ARG A 317 23.87 11.04 30.44
N LEU A 318 24.34 9.88 30.89
CA LEU A 318 23.95 8.58 30.34
C LEU A 318 22.68 8.01 30.99
N GLU A 319 22.38 8.37 32.24
CA GLU A 319 21.24 7.85 32.99
C GLU A 319 19.88 8.02 32.27
N PRO A 320 19.54 9.17 31.67
CA PRO A 320 18.30 9.30 30.89
C PRO A 320 18.23 8.35 29.69
N LEU A 321 19.37 8.10 29.03
CA LEU A 321 19.45 7.16 27.91
C LEU A 321 19.34 5.71 28.39
N GLY A 322 19.88 5.40 29.57
CA GLY A 322 19.72 4.10 30.21
C GLY A 322 18.25 3.77 30.47
N GLU A 323 17.48 4.74 30.98
CA GLU A 323 16.04 4.59 31.20
C GLU A 323 15.25 4.53 29.88
N GLU A 324 15.65 5.31 28.86
CA GLU A 324 15.11 5.20 27.50
C GLU A 324 15.32 3.79 26.93
N LEU A 325 16.54 3.24 27.02
CA LEU A 325 16.87 1.90 26.56
C LEU A 325 16.07 0.83 27.31
N LYS A 326 15.94 0.94 28.64
CA LYS A 326 15.12 0.00 29.44
C LYS A 326 13.66 -0.02 29.01
N SER A 327 13.10 1.13 28.65
CA SER A 327 11.69 1.26 28.27
C SER A 327 11.42 0.98 26.79
N GLU A 328 12.37 1.27 25.90
CA GLU A 328 12.15 1.27 24.45
C GLU A 328 12.92 0.17 23.69
N LEU A 329 13.94 -0.47 24.29
CA LEU A 329 14.64 -1.59 23.64
C LEU A 329 13.70 -2.80 23.51
N ASN A 330 13.44 -3.17 22.26
CA ASN A 330 12.53 -4.26 21.93
C ASN A 330 13.01 -4.99 20.67
N ILE A 331 12.21 -5.94 20.17
CA ILE A 331 12.59 -6.77 19.02
C ILE A 331 12.91 -5.93 17.77
N ASN A 332 12.23 -4.80 17.55
CA ASN A 332 12.45 -3.91 16.40
C ASN A 332 13.77 -3.14 16.48
N THR A 333 14.30 -2.92 17.68
CA THR A 333 15.51 -2.11 17.91
C THR A 333 16.72 -2.94 18.33
N LEU A 334 16.52 -4.22 18.67
CA LEU A 334 17.57 -5.12 19.16
C LEU A 334 18.76 -5.26 18.21
N GLU A 335 18.53 -5.24 16.89
CA GLU A 335 19.61 -5.31 15.88
C GLU A 335 20.59 -4.13 15.96
N ARG A 336 20.17 -2.98 16.51
CA ARG A 336 21.08 -1.86 16.78
C ARG A 336 22.16 -2.27 17.79
N MET A 337 21.85 -3.16 18.73
CA MET A 337 22.75 -3.56 19.82
C MET A 337 23.73 -4.68 19.46
N ALA A 338 23.79 -5.09 18.19
CA ALA A 338 24.58 -6.25 17.75
C ALA A 338 26.08 -6.11 18.07
N ASP A 339 26.69 -4.95 17.77
CA ASP A 339 28.11 -4.71 18.06
C ASP A 339 28.41 -4.63 19.55
N TYR A 340 27.51 -3.99 20.31
CA TYR A 340 27.62 -3.93 21.77
C TYR A 340 27.59 -5.34 22.38
N LEU A 341 26.64 -6.19 21.99
CA LEU A 341 26.56 -7.58 22.47
C LEU A 341 27.80 -8.40 22.09
N ARG A 342 28.36 -8.19 20.90
CA ARG A 342 29.54 -8.91 20.41
C ARG A 342 30.80 -8.55 21.21
N LEU A 343 30.93 -7.30 21.64
CA LEU A 343 32.10 -6.76 22.32
C LEU A 343 31.93 -6.64 23.85
N ALA A 344 30.75 -6.93 24.39
CA ALA A 344 30.46 -6.78 25.81
C ALA A 344 31.36 -7.62 26.73
N ASP A 345 31.73 -8.83 26.29
CA ASP A 345 32.59 -9.75 27.06
C ASP A 345 34.09 -9.52 26.80
N ASP A 346 34.46 -8.54 25.97
CA ASP A 346 35.86 -8.24 25.70
C ASP A 346 36.50 -7.59 26.94
N GLU A 347 37.47 -8.27 27.54
CA GLU A 347 38.18 -7.79 28.74
C GLU A 347 39.15 -6.64 28.43
N SER A 348 39.48 -6.41 27.15
CA SER A 348 40.36 -5.30 26.75
C SER A 348 39.66 -3.94 26.72
N LEU A 349 38.32 -3.92 26.69
CA LEU A 349 37.53 -2.70 26.66
C LEU A 349 37.12 -2.26 28.07
N SER A 350 37.29 -0.96 28.36
CA SER A 350 36.78 -0.38 29.60
C SER A 350 35.24 -0.32 29.62
N PRO A 351 34.61 -0.21 30.80
CA PRO A 351 33.17 0.02 30.90
C PRO A 351 32.70 1.26 30.12
N GLU A 352 33.53 2.33 30.07
CA GLU A 352 33.24 3.53 29.26
C GLU A 352 33.19 3.22 27.77
N GLN A 353 34.16 2.45 27.26
CA GLN A 353 34.21 2.07 25.84
C GLN A 353 33.00 1.19 25.49
N LYS A 354 32.64 0.25 26.36
CA LYS A 354 31.46 -0.62 26.18
C LYS A 354 30.16 0.18 26.17
N LEU A 355 30.00 1.14 27.07
CA LEU A 355 28.84 2.03 27.07
C LEU A 355 28.82 2.93 25.84
N SER A 356 29.97 3.42 25.39
CA SER A 356 30.07 4.19 24.14
C SER A 356 29.53 3.39 22.96
N LEU A 357 29.86 2.10 22.85
CA LEU A 357 29.33 1.22 21.80
C LEU A 357 27.79 1.12 21.87
N ALA A 358 27.20 0.94 23.06
CA ALA A 358 25.75 0.88 23.23
C ALA A 358 25.06 2.21 22.85
N VAL A 359 25.59 3.34 23.35
CA VAL A 359 25.06 4.68 23.13
C VAL A 359 25.10 5.05 21.64
N SER A 360 26.27 4.93 21.02
CA SER A 360 26.45 5.26 19.61
C SER A 360 25.62 4.36 18.70
N ALA A 361 25.51 3.06 18.99
CA ALA A 361 24.68 2.16 18.21
C ALA A 361 23.18 2.44 18.35
N TRP A 362 22.72 2.86 19.55
CA TRP A 362 21.33 3.29 19.75
C TRP A 362 21.00 4.54 18.95
N LEU A 363 21.91 5.52 18.97
CA LEU A 363 21.73 6.83 18.36
C LEU A 363 21.96 6.83 16.85
N LEU A 364 22.99 6.17 16.33
CA LEU A 364 23.37 6.22 14.92
C LEU A 364 22.86 5.02 14.12
N GLY A 365 22.52 3.92 14.79
CA GLY A 365 22.02 2.69 14.18
C GLY A 365 23.05 1.55 14.21
N SER A 366 22.66 0.42 13.63
CA SER A 366 23.50 -0.80 13.57
C SER A 366 24.76 -0.57 12.74
N GLY A 367 25.92 -1.05 13.21
CA GLY A 367 27.21 -0.93 12.52
C GLY A 367 27.92 0.41 12.70
N GLU A 368 27.35 1.35 13.46
CA GLU A 368 27.87 2.71 13.66
C GLU A 368 28.47 2.92 15.06
N ALA A 369 28.79 1.82 15.74
CA ALA A 369 29.28 1.86 17.11
C ALA A 369 30.71 2.42 17.18
N THR A 370 30.99 3.28 18.17
CA THR A 370 32.32 3.82 18.46
C THR A 370 32.68 3.63 19.93
N GLU A 371 33.95 3.46 20.22
CA GLU A 371 34.49 3.33 21.58
C GLU A 371 34.75 4.70 22.25
N ASN A 372 34.63 5.81 21.52
CA ASN A 372 34.88 7.15 22.05
C ASN A 372 33.66 7.70 22.80
N LEU A 373 33.70 7.61 24.14
CA LEU A 373 32.60 8.03 24.99
C LEU A 373 32.30 9.55 24.92
N ALA A 374 33.32 10.40 24.72
CA ALA A 374 33.11 11.84 24.59
C ALA A 374 32.27 12.17 23.34
N VAL A 375 32.57 11.51 22.22
CA VAL A 375 31.79 11.61 20.98
C VAL A 375 30.37 11.07 21.19
N SER A 376 30.22 9.88 21.76
CA SER A 376 28.91 9.26 22.00
C SER A 376 28.01 10.08 22.92
N THR A 377 28.59 10.69 23.95
CA THR A 377 27.86 11.58 24.88
C THR A 377 27.46 12.89 24.19
N SER A 378 28.32 13.43 23.33
CA SER A 378 28.01 14.63 22.54
C SER A 378 26.90 14.40 21.52
N LEU A 379 26.78 13.17 20.99
CA LEU A 379 25.68 12.78 20.10
C LEU A 379 24.31 12.77 20.80
N ILE A 380 24.24 12.57 22.12
CA ILE A 380 23.00 12.72 22.89
C ILE A 380 22.53 14.18 22.83
N THR A 381 23.44 15.12 23.12
CA THR A 381 23.16 16.56 22.99
C THR A 381 22.76 16.93 21.56
N ALA A 382 23.50 16.42 20.56
CA ALA A 382 23.20 16.68 19.16
C ALA A 382 21.79 16.21 18.78
N ARG A 383 21.37 15.02 19.23
CA ARG A 383 20.01 14.50 19.04
C ARG A 383 18.96 15.48 19.58
N ASP A 384 19.14 15.94 20.81
CA ASP A 384 18.15 16.81 21.46
C ASP A 384 18.07 18.18 20.78
N LEU A 385 19.20 18.74 20.36
CA LEU A 385 19.26 19.97 19.56
C LEU A 385 18.57 19.80 18.20
N VAL A 386 18.79 18.68 17.52
CA VAL A 386 18.14 18.36 16.24
C VAL A 386 16.62 18.28 16.43
N VAL A 387 16.13 17.54 17.43
CA VAL A 387 14.69 17.43 17.70
C VAL A 387 14.09 18.81 17.98
N ARG A 388 14.72 19.62 18.84
CA ARG A 388 14.27 21.00 19.14
C ARG A 388 14.24 21.88 17.89
N TYR A 389 15.26 21.78 17.04
CA TYR A 389 15.32 22.52 15.78
C TYR A 389 14.13 22.16 14.87
N LEU A 390 13.83 20.87 14.74
CA LEU A 390 12.74 20.38 13.89
C LEU A 390 11.35 20.79 14.41
N THR A 391 11.19 20.97 15.72
CA THR A 391 9.92 21.39 16.34
C THR A 391 9.78 22.90 16.52
N SER A 392 10.86 23.68 16.40
CA SER A 392 10.81 25.11 16.66
C SER A 392 10.14 25.90 15.54
N GLU A 393 9.11 26.66 15.90
CA GLU A 393 8.41 27.58 15.00
C GLU A 393 9.17 28.90 14.81
N GLN A 394 10.08 29.25 15.73
CA GLN A 394 10.78 30.53 15.74
C GLN A 394 12.13 30.48 15.01
N GLU A 395 12.32 31.36 14.03
CA GLU A 395 13.57 31.42 13.25
C GLU A 395 14.79 31.77 14.09
N ILE A 396 14.63 32.64 15.08
CA ILE A 396 15.69 33.05 16.00
C ILE A 396 16.18 31.86 16.83
N GLU A 397 15.25 31.07 17.39
CA GLU A 397 15.60 29.87 18.16
C GLU A 397 16.31 28.84 17.25
N ARG A 398 15.79 28.59 16.04
CA ARG A 398 16.45 27.70 15.07
C ARG A 398 17.89 28.12 14.76
N SER A 399 18.12 29.42 14.60
CA SER A 399 19.46 29.95 14.34
C SER A 399 20.42 29.73 15.53
N GLN A 400 19.93 29.87 16.75
CA GLN A 400 20.71 29.61 17.97
C GLN A 400 21.02 28.11 18.13
N LEU A 401 20.02 27.25 17.94
CA LEU A 401 20.17 25.79 18.00
C LEU A 401 21.16 25.27 16.96
N LEU A 402 21.13 25.83 15.75
CA LEU A 402 22.09 25.48 14.70
C LEU A 402 23.52 25.86 15.10
N ALA A 403 23.73 27.07 15.62
CA ALA A 403 25.05 27.52 16.04
C ALA A 403 25.61 26.70 17.23
N GLU A 404 24.74 26.21 18.11
CA GLU A 404 25.11 25.28 19.19
C GLU A 404 25.46 23.89 18.64
N LEU A 405 24.65 23.38 17.71
CA LEU A 405 24.86 22.10 17.06
C LEU A 405 26.19 22.06 16.29
N GLU A 406 26.54 23.12 15.56
CA GLU A 406 27.80 23.25 14.81
C GLU A 406 29.05 23.29 15.71
N ARG A 407 28.91 23.67 16.98
CA ARG A 407 29.99 23.66 17.97
C ARG A 407 30.10 22.36 18.75
N THR A 408 29.13 21.46 18.60
CA THR A 408 29.08 20.21 19.35
C THR A 408 30.05 19.19 18.75
N GLU A 409 30.89 18.59 19.59
CA GLU A 409 31.89 17.60 19.15
C GLU A 409 31.23 16.38 18.49
N GLY A 410 31.84 15.86 17.43
CA GLY A 410 31.33 14.70 16.70
C GLY A 410 30.11 14.98 15.81
N VAL A 411 29.60 16.21 15.78
CA VAL A 411 28.55 16.60 14.82
C VAL A 411 29.15 16.80 13.43
N SER A 412 28.58 16.10 12.48
CA SER A 412 28.84 16.26 11.05
C SER A 412 27.54 16.03 10.28
N PRO A 413 27.41 16.51 9.03
CA PRO A 413 26.27 16.18 8.18
C PRO A 413 25.98 14.68 8.11
N ALA A 414 27.03 13.85 8.04
CA ALA A 414 26.89 12.39 8.04
C ALA A 414 26.28 11.85 9.33
N ASN A 415 26.76 12.31 10.51
CA ASN A 415 26.23 11.85 11.80
C ASN A 415 24.81 12.38 12.04
N VAL A 416 24.51 13.62 11.65
CA VAL A 416 23.16 14.18 11.77
C VAL A 416 22.19 13.45 10.85
N ALA A 417 22.58 13.09 9.62
CA ALA A 417 21.76 12.26 8.74
C ALA A 417 21.46 10.87 9.34
N LYS A 418 22.44 10.24 10.02
CA LYS A 418 22.23 8.99 10.76
C LYS A 418 21.27 9.18 11.95
N LEU A 419 21.45 10.24 12.75
CA LEU A 419 20.54 10.59 13.84
C LEU A 419 19.10 10.80 13.33
N LEU A 420 18.92 11.58 12.27
CA LEU A 420 17.60 11.84 11.68
C LEU A 420 16.86 10.54 11.32
N ARG A 421 17.60 9.54 10.82
CA ARG A 421 17.06 8.23 10.45
C ARG A 421 16.59 7.40 11.64
N THR A 422 17.21 7.56 12.81
CA THR A 422 16.98 6.72 14.00
C THR A 422 16.09 7.37 15.05
N ILE A 423 16.03 8.70 15.11
CA ILE A 423 15.17 9.41 16.07
C ILE A 423 13.70 9.03 15.88
N LYS A 424 12.96 9.07 16.99
CA LYS A 424 11.50 9.03 16.96
C LYS A 424 10.95 10.21 16.15
N PRO A 425 9.70 10.14 15.66
CA PRO A 425 9.04 11.30 15.05
C PRO A 425 9.16 12.53 15.97
N PRO A 426 9.64 13.68 15.47
CA PRO A 426 10.04 14.81 16.31
C PRO A 426 8.86 15.45 17.04
N LYS A 427 7.63 15.32 16.52
CA LYS A 427 6.43 15.88 17.13
C LYS A 427 5.72 14.82 17.97
N THR A 428 5.98 14.82 19.27
CA THR A 428 5.30 13.93 20.22
C THR A 428 3.79 14.06 20.08
N THR A 429 3.11 12.92 19.98
CA THR A 429 1.66 12.83 19.87
C THR A 429 1.16 11.80 20.87
N GLU A 430 0.32 12.23 21.80
CA GLU A 430 -0.33 11.35 22.77
C GLU A 430 -1.33 10.46 22.05
N ILE A 431 -1.26 9.15 22.29
CA ILE A 431 -2.21 8.17 21.75
C ILE A 431 -3.21 7.90 22.88
N PRO A 432 -4.48 8.26 22.72
CA PRO A 432 -5.49 8.00 23.74
C PRO A 432 -5.61 6.49 24.04
N GLU A 433 -5.69 6.15 25.33
CA GLU A 433 -5.99 4.78 25.76
C GLU A 433 -7.48 4.42 25.57
N ASP A 434 -8.31 5.46 25.51
CA ASP A 434 -9.76 5.37 25.36
C ASP A 434 -10.16 5.28 23.89
N GLY A 435 -11.16 4.45 23.59
CA GLY A 435 -11.71 4.31 22.23
C GLY A 435 -10.99 3.26 21.39
N ILE A 436 -10.85 3.52 20.08
CA ILE A 436 -10.23 2.58 19.13
C ILE A 436 -8.70 2.77 19.21
N PRO A 437 -7.92 1.74 19.59
CA PRO A 437 -6.47 1.89 19.72
C PRO A 437 -5.81 2.37 18.43
N GLY A 438 -4.94 3.37 18.56
CA GLY A 438 -4.20 3.95 17.44
C GLY A 438 -5.02 4.78 16.47
N TYR A 439 -6.30 5.04 16.75
CA TYR A 439 -7.15 5.92 15.94
C TYR A 439 -7.15 7.34 16.50
N LEU A 440 -6.77 8.33 15.69
CA LEU A 440 -6.73 9.74 16.10
C LEU A 440 -7.38 10.65 15.07
N LYS A 441 -7.88 11.79 15.56
CA LYS A 441 -8.31 12.93 14.74
C LYS A 441 -7.40 14.11 15.04
N LEU A 442 -6.77 14.64 13.99
CA LEU A 442 -5.71 15.63 14.11
C LEU A 442 -5.98 16.80 13.18
N GLU A 443 -5.31 17.92 13.47
CA GLU A 443 -5.39 19.14 12.67
C GLU A 443 -3.99 19.70 12.36
N VAL A 444 -3.89 20.35 11.21
CA VAL A 444 -2.70 21.06 10.74
C VAL A 444 -3.12 22.43 10.18
N PRO A 445 -2.33 23.50 10.36
CA PRO A 445 -2.60 24.79 9.76
C PRO A 445 -2.86 24.71 8.25
N GLY A 446 -3.89 25.45 7.81
CA GLY A 446 -4.28 25.56 6.40
C GLY A 446 -3.36 26.48 5.60
N LEU A 447 -3.76 26.77 4.36
CA LEU A 447 -3.16 27.88 3.60
C LEU A 447 -3.47 29.22 4.30
N PRO A 448 -2.65 30.27 4.11
CA PRO A 448 -2.95 31.60 4.65
C PRO A 448 -4.36 32.07 4.26
N GLY A 449 -5.20 32.37 5.26
CA GLY A 449 -6.59 32.79 5.07
C GLY A 449 -7.60 31.66 4.84
N GLU A 450 -7.18 30.39 4.89
CA GLU A 450 -8.04 29.21 4.87
C GLU A 450 -8.06 28.52 6.26
N ASP A 451 -9.14 27.79 6.53
CA ASP A 451 -9.27 27.00 7.77
C ASP A 451 -8.20 25.91 7.88
N ASN A 452 -7.92 25.49 9.12
CA ASN A 452 -7.08 24.32 9.39
C ASN A 452 -7.59 23.07 8.66
N PHE A 453 -6.66 22.26 8.16
CA PHE A 453 -6.99 20.95 7.61
C PHE A 453 -7.08 19.92 8.73
N ARG A 454 -8.18 19.19 8.75
CA ARG A 454 -8.39 18.07 9.65
C ARG A 454 -8.07 16.77 8.95
N TYR A 455 -7.67 15.75 9.68
CA TYR A 455 -7.52 14.40 9.15
C TYR A 455 -7.72 13.33 10.22
N GLU A 456 -8.08 12.13 9.80
CA GLU A 456 -8.15 10.94 10.63
C GLU A 456 -6.95 10.04 10.30
N ILE A 457 -6.41 9.36 11.31
CA ILE A 457 -5.31 8.41 11.16
C ILE A 457 -5.60 7.13 11.96
N GLN A 458 -5.23 5.98 11.39
CA GLN A 458 -5.20 4.70 12.08
C GLN A 458 -3.77 4.15 12.06
N LEU A 459 -3.19 3.98 13.24
CA LEU A 459 -1.93 3.28 13.43
C LEU A 459 -2.16 1.75 13.47
N PRO A 460 -1.21 0.95 12.99
CA PRO A 460 -1.31 -0.49 13.11
C PRO A 460 -1.17 -0.94 14.57
N PRO A 461 -1.65 -2.16 14.91
CA PRO A 461 -1.39 -2.77 16.20
C PRO A 461 0.10 -2.85 16.49
N GLU A 462 0.47 -2.70 17.75
CA GLU A 462 1.88 -2.74 18.19
C GLU A 462 2.75 -1.70 17.46
N TYR A 463 2.19 -0.52 17.17
CA TYR A 463 2.94 0.59 16.62
C TYR A 463 4.13 0.97 17.52
N ASP A 464 5.31 1.03 16.94
CA ASP A 464 6.59 1.35 17.58
C ASP A 464 7.25 2.52 16.83
N PRO A 465 7.49 3.68 17.46
CA PRO A 465 8.06 4.84 16.78
C PRO A 465 9.49 4.64 16.23
N HIS A 466 10.18 3.56 16.60
CA HIS A 466 11.50 3.19 16.07
C HIS A 466 11.44 2.34 14.80
N ARG A 467 10.27 1.78 14.45
CA ARG A 467 10.01 1.06 13.20
C ARG A 467 9.41 2.01 12.18
N ARG A 468 9.72 1.83 10.88
CA ARG A 468 9.10 2.60 9.79
C ARG A 468 7.93 1.81 9.19
N TYR A 469 6.81 2.47 8.97
CA TYR A 469 5.58 1.84 8.53
C TYR A 469 5.19 2.31 7.12
N PRO A 470 4.79 1.41 6.21
CA PRO A 470 4.17 1.83 4.95
C PRO A 470 2.84 2.54 5.25
N CYS A 471 2.43 3.42 4.36
CA CYS A 471 1.29 4.30 4.58
C CYS A 471 0.35 4.33 3.37
N VAL A 472 -0.96 4.38 3.60
CA VAL A 472 -1.96 4.72 2.59
C VAL A 472 -2.61 6.06 2.95
N MET A 473 -2.43 7.05 2.09
CA MET A 473 -3.19 8.30 2.08
C MET A 473 -4.44 8.12 1.24
N THR A 474 -5.64 8.19 1.83
CA THR A 474 -6.88 7.82 1.14
C THR A 474 -7.92 8.94 1.10
N LEU A 475 -8.42 9.22 -0.09
CA LEU A 475 -9.32 10.35 -0.37
C LEU A 475 -10.76 9.87 -0.57
N ASN A 476 -11.67 10.39 0.26
CA ASN A 476 -13.09 10.05 0.17
C ASN A 476 -13.76 10.63 -1.09
N GLY A 477 -14.70 9.88 -1.67
CA GLY A 477 -15.58 10.33 -2.76
C GLY A 477 -16.73 11.22 -2.28
N SER A 478 -17.54 11.73 -3.22
CA SER A 478 -18.59 12.73 -2.92
C SER A 478 -19.68 12.26 -1.96
N ALA A 479 -19.95 10.95 -1.88
CA ALA A 479 -20.95 10.36 -0.99
C ALA A 479 -20.34 9.62 0.21
N THR A 480 -19.04 9.77 0.44
CA THR A 480 -18.34 9.07 1.53
C THR A 480 -17.57 10.03 2.42
N THR A 481 -17.20 9.58 3.62
CA THR A 481 -16.43 10.35 4.59
C THR A 481 -15.01 9.79 4.78
N PRO A 482 -14.08 10.58 5.36
CA PRO A 482 -12.78 10.07 5.81
C PRO A 482 -12.89 8.82 6.70
N SER A 483 -13.87 8.77 7.61
CA SER A 483 -14.06 7.60 8.50
C SER A 483 -14.45 6.34 7.72
N GLN A 484 -15.28 6.45 6.68
CA GLN A 484 -15.59 5.31 5.82
C GLN A 484 -14.38 4.83 5.02
N GLN A 485 -13.45 5.73 4.68
CA GLN A 485 -12.18 5.35 4.06
C GLN A 485 -11.28 4.59 5.06
N MET A 486 -11.27 5.00 6.33
CA MET A 486 -10.63 4.23 7.41
C MET A 486 -11.22 2.83 7.51
N ASP A 487 -12.54 2.70 7.53
CA ASP A 487 -13.22 1.40 7.61
C ASP A 487 -12.90 0.51 6.39
N TRP A 488 -12.77 1.10 5.19
CA TRP A 488 -12.46 0.34 3.98
C TRP A 488 -11.05 -0.28 4.00
N TRP A 489 -10.05 0.48 4.45
CA TRP A 489 -8.65 0.02 4.51
C TRP A 489 -8.31 -0.74 5.78
N ALA A 490 -8.65 -0.17 6.94
CA ALA A 490 -8.31 -0.70 8.26
C ALA A 490 -9.38 -1.63 8.84
N GLY A 491 -10.57 -1.71 8.23
CA GLY A 491 -11.67 -2.58 8.65
C GLY A 491 -12.49 -2.01 9.80
N GLY A 492 -13.66 -2.60 10.05
CA GLY A 492 -14.47 -2.29 11.23
C GLY A 492 -13.75 -2.63 12.54
N TYR A 493 -14.06 -1.89 13.59
CA TYR A 493 -13.55 -2.14 14.93
C TYR A 493 -14.23 -3.37 15.55
N ASN A 494 -13.43 -4.21 16.21
CA ASN A 494 -13.91 -5.35 16.97
C ASN A 494 -13.61 -5.12 18.46
N ASP A 495 -14.67 -4.95 19.26
CA ASP A 495 -14.56 -4.67 20.70
C ASP A 495 -13.84 -5.78 21.46
N SER A 496 -14.11 -7.05 21.13
CA SER A 496 -13.54 -8.21 21.83
C SER A 496 -12.03 -8.35 21.61
N LEU A 497 -11.57 -8.02 20.41
CA LEU A 497 -10.15 -8.06 20.04
C LEU A 497 -9.44 -6.73 20.27
N ARG A 498 -10.18 -5.66 20.63
CA ARG A 498 -9.70 -4.28 20.78
C ARG A 498 -8.84 -3.82 19.59
N MET A 499 -9.25 -4.17 18.38
CA MET A 499 -8.54 -3.80 17.16
C MET A 499 -9.46 -3.77 15.94
N ARG A 500 -9.05 -3.08 14.88
CA ARG A 500 -9.70 -3.16 13.57
C ARG A 500 -9.20 -4.37 12.77
N LEU A 501 -10.05 -4.96 11.94
CA LEU A 501 -9.79 -6.26 11.29
C LEU A 501 -9.53 -6.20 9.77
N GLY A 502 -9.22 -5.03 9.22
CA GLY A 502 -8.97 -4.83 7.80
C GLY A 502 -7.55 -5.16 7.35
N GLN A 503 -7.31 -5.07 6.04
CA GLN A 503 -6.04 -5.46 5.46
C GLN A 503 -4.89 -4.50 5.83
N ALA A 504 -5.15 -3.20 6.01
CA ALA A 504 -4.11 -2.26 6.46
C ALA A 504 -3.58 -2.64 7.84
N THR A 505 -4.48 -2.94 8.79
CA THR A 505 -4.12 -3.50 10.09
C THR A 505 -3.34 -4.80 9.94
N ARG A 506 -3.77 -5.70 9.06
CA ARG A 506 -3.12 -7.01 8.85
C ARG A 506 -1.71 -6.92 8.28
N HIS A 507 -1.45 -5.95 7.40
CA HIS A 507 -0.16 -5.73 6.76
C HIS A 507 0.73 -4.69 7.47
N GLY A 508 0.29 -4.13 8.60
CA GLY A 508 1.07 -3.13 9.35
C GLY A 508 1.18 -1.78 8.64
N TYR A 509 0.11 -1.34 7.97
CA TYR A 509 0.05 -0.03 7.32
C TYR A 509 -0.55 1.03 8.24
N ILE A 510 -0.02 2.24 8.17
CA ILE A 510 -0.70 3.45 8.65
C ILE A 510 -1.71 3.87 7.58
N VAL A 511 -2.92 4.25 7.99
CA VAL A 511 -3.94 4.80 7.07
C VAL A 511 -4.23 6.24 7.47
N ILE A 512 -4.18 7.16 6.51
CA ILE A 512 -4.49 8.59 6.71
C ILE A 512 -5.64 8.97 5.79
N ALA A 513 -6.69 9.62 6.33
CA ALA A 513 -7.80 10.15 5.55
C ALA A 513 -8.03 11.64 5.88
N PRO A 514 -7.63 12.56 4.99
CA PRO A 514 -7.80 13.99 5.20
C PRO A 514 -9.23 14.44 4.89
N TYR A 515 -9.69 15.48 5.58
CA TYR A 515 -10.86 16.26 5.18
C TYR A 515 -10.42 17.26 4.09
N TRP A 516 -10.27 16.74 2.87
CA TRP A 516 -9.55 17.43 1.79
C TRP A 516 -10.42 18.40 0.97
N VAL A 517 -11.75 18.27 1.04
CA VAL A 517 -12.71 19.15 0.35
C VAL A 517 -13.38 20.15 1.30
N LYS A 518 -13.91 21.25 0.75
CA LYS A 518 -14.79 22.15 1.50
C LYS A 518 -16.14 21.48 1.76
N SER A 519 -16.81 21.93 2.83
CA SER A 519 -18.18 21.50 3.15
C SER A 519 -19.11 21.78 1.96
N HIS A 520 -19.97 20.82 1.61
CA HIS A 520 -20.91 20.89 0.48
C HIS A 520 -20.30 20.95 -0.93
N GLN A 521 -18.97 20.88 -1.06
CA GLN A 521 -18.33 20.78 -2.37
C GLN A 521 -18.77 19.49 -3.07
N ARG A 522 -19.19 19.58 -4.34
CA ARG A 522 -19.75 18.44 -5.11
C ARG A 522 -18.73 17.78 -6.04
N GLY A 523 -17.91 18.59 -6.72
CA GLY A 523 -16.88 18.13 -7.67
C GLY A 523 -15.47 18.21 -7.10
N TYR A 524 -14.49 17.71 -7.86
CA TYR A 524 -13.07 17.95 -7.63
C TYR A 524 -12.66 19.23 -8.38
N ASP A 525 -12.17 20.24 -7.67
CA ASP A 525 -11.92 21.56 -8.27
C ASP A 525 -10.48 21.73 -8.76
N TYR A 526 -9.59 20.77 -8.48
CA TYR A 526 -8.16 20.77 -8.85
C TYR A 526 -7.38 21.94 -8.22
N SER A 527 -7.91 22.48 -7.10
CA SER A 527 -7.43 23.70 -6.47
C SER A 527 -6.16 23.48 -5.64
N ALA A 528 -5.38 24.54 -5.47
CA ALA A 528 -4.23 24.55 -4.57
C ALA A 528 -4.61 24.15 -3.13
N ARG A 529 -5.83 24.48 -2.69
CA ARG A 529 -6.33 24.12 -1.36
C ARG A 529 -6.53 22.62 -1.20
N GLU A 530 -7.14 21.95 -2.19
CA GLU A 530 -7.35 20.49 -2.13
C GLU A 530 -6.01 19.75 -2.13
N HIS A 531 -5.06 20.19 -2.96
CA HIS A 531 -3.69 19.67 -2.97
C HIS A 531 -2.99 19.91 -1.63
N ALA A 532 -3.03 21.14 -1.10
CA ALA A 532 -2.45 21.48 0.19
C ALA A 532 -3.04 20.65 1.34
N ALA A 533 -4.36 20.37 1.33
CA ALA A 533 -4.99 19.54 2.36
C ALA A 533 -4.41 18.12 2.39
N VAL A 534 -4.06 17.55 1.23
CA VAL A 534 -3.43 16.22 1.16
C VAL A 534 -1.94 16.29 1.53
N LEU A 535 -1.20 17.23 0.96
CA LEU A 535 0.25 17.31 1.16
C LEU A 535 0.62 17.76 2.58
N PHE A 536 -0.11 18.71 3.17
CA PHE A 536 0.19 19.23 4.50
C PHE A 536 -0.15 18.21 5.58
N THR A 537 -1.24 17.46 5.41
CA THR A 537 -1.61 16.38 6.34
C THR A 537 -0.64 15.22 6.28
N LEU A 538 -0.16 14.83 5.08
CA LEU A 538 0.93 13.85 4.94
C LEU A 538 2.18 14.32 5.68
N ARG A 539 2.62 15.56 5.46
CA ARG A 539 3.81 16.12 6.12
C ARG A 539 3.65 16.20 7.64
N ASP A 540 2.50 16.62 8.16
CA ASP A 540 2.25 16.61 9.61
C ASP A 540 2.24 15.19 10.18
N ALA A 541 1.65 14.23 9.48
CA ALA A 541 1.69 12.83 9.88
C ALA A 541 3.13 12.27 9.93
N CYS A 542 3.98 12.59 8.95
CA CYS A 542 5.41 12.20 8.97
C CYS A 542 6.21 12.83 10.12
N ARG A 543 5.77 13.99 10.65
CA ARG A 543 6.39 14.61 11.85
C ARG A 543 5.94 13.93 13.14
N ARG A 544 4.74 13.35 13.17
CA ARG A 544 4.11 12.76 14.36
C ARG A 544 4.29 11.25 14.47
N PHE A 545 4.38 10.57 13.33
CA PHE A 545 4.40 9.12 13.23
C PHE A 545 5.52 8.64 12.31
N SER A 546 5.96 7.40 12.53
CA SER A 546 7.09 6.80 11.85
C SER A 546 6.66 6.19 10.52
N ILE A 547 6.47 7.06 9.53
CA ILE A 547 6.08 6.67 8.18
C ILE A 547 7.35 6.41 7.35
N ASP A 548 7.36 5.29 6.62
CA ASP A 548 8.29 5.06 5.52
C ASP A 548 7.87 5.94 4.34
N THR A 549 8.54 7.09 4.17
CA THR A 549 8.37 8.03 3.05
C THR A 549 8.62 7.39 1.67
N ASP A 550 9.25 6.22 1.58
CA ASP A 550 9.40 5.48 0.32
C ASP A 550 8.23 4.53 0.04
N ARG A 551 7.33 4.34 1.01
CA ARG A 551 6.18 3.42 0.92
C ARG A 551 4.86 4.12 1.26
N VAL A 552 4.70 5.34 0.74
CA VAL A 552 3.44 6.09 0.81
C VAL A 552 2.65 5.87 -0.47
N PHE A 553 1.47 5.28 -0.36
CA PHE A 553 0.53 5.06 -1.45
C PHE A 553 -0.61 6.07 -1.37
N LEU A 554 -1.04 6.58 -2.52
CA LEU A 554 -2.18 7.50 -2.61
C LEU A 554 -3.37 6.78 -3.24
N SER A 555 -4.52 6.78 -2.56
CA SER A 555 -5.74 6.17 -3.07
C SER A 555 -6.92 7.11 -2.98
N GLY A 556 -7.98 6.80 -3.71
CA GLY A 556 -9.26 7.44 -3.46
C GLY A 556 -10.40 6.86 -4.28
N HIS A 557 -11.62 7.14 -3.85
CA HIS A 557 -12.84 6.68 -4.52
C HIS A 557 -13.53 7.82 -5.25
N SER A 558 -13.99 7.58 -6.49
CA SER A 558 -14.81 8.50 -7.27
C SER A 558 -14.13 9.86 -7.42
N ARG A 559 -14.72 10.93 -6.87
CA ARG A 559 -14.09 12.25 -6.74
C ARG A 559 -12.69 12.18 -6.11
N GLY A 560 -12.53 11.40 -5.04
CA GLY A 560 -11.23 11.16 -4.41
C GLY A 560 -10.29 10.34 -5.29
N GLY A 561 -10.82 9.47 -6.17
CA GLY A 561 -10.04 8.73 -7.16
C GLY A 561 -9.48 9.64 -8.25
N SER A 562 -10.28 10.59 -8.75
CA SER A 562 -9.79 11.65 -9.65
C SER A 562 -8.73 12.52 -8.99
N ALA A 563 -8.93 12.91 -7.73
CA ALA A 563 -7.95 13.69 -6.98
C ALA A 563 -6.65 12.91 -6.72
N ALA A 564 -6.75 11.63 -6.37
CA ALA A 564 -5.60 10.76 -6.21
C ALA A 564 -4.79 10.63 -7.51
N TRP A 565 -5.47 10.48 -8.65
CA TRP A 565 -4.83 10.44 -9.97
C TRP A 565 -4.13 11.77 -10.29
N ASP A 566 -4.80 12.90 -10.14
CA ASP A 566 -4.20 14.22 -10.41
C ASP A 566 -3.00 14.54 -9.50
N ILE A 567 -3.18 14.44 -8.18
CA ILE A 567 -2.13 14.71 -7.19
C ILE A 567 -0.95 13.73 -7.37
N GLY A 568 -1.26 12.47 -7.69
CA GLY A 568 -0.27 11.44 -8.01
C GLY A 568 0.65 11.82 -9.16
N LEU A 569 0.10 12.41 -10.22
CA LEU A 569 0.86 12.86 -11.38
C LEU A 569 1.50 14.25 -11.21
N ALA A 570 0.93 15.10 -10.35
CA ALA A 570 1.47 16.41 -10.02
C ALA A 570 2.73 16.32 -9.16
N HIS A 571 2.79 15.33 -8.28
CA HIS A 571 3.91 15.07 -7.37
C HIS A 571 4.41 13.62 -7.48
N PRO A 572 4.88 13.20 -8.68
CA PRO A 572 5.27 11.80 -8.91
C PRO A 572 6.47 11.39 -8.04
N ASP A 573 7.18 12.36 -7.49
CA ASP A 573 8.31 12.16 -6.60
C ASP A 573 7.89 11.78 -5.17
N LEU A 574 6.61 11.75 -4.80
CA LEU A 574 6.17 11.46 -3.42
C LEU A 574 5.61 10.05 -3.21
N TRP A 575 5.17 9.38 -4.28
CA TRP A 575 4.30 8.20 -4.15
C TRP A 575 4.99 6.91 -4.55
N ALA A 576 4.85 5.89 -3.72
CA ALA A 576 5.21 4.50 -4.04
C ALA A 576 4.25 3.86 -5.06
N GLY A 577 3.05 4.42 -5.18
CA GLY A 577 2.02 4.01 -6.12
C GLY A 577 0.70 4.74 -5.88
N VAL A 578 -0.14 4.81 -6.91
CA VAL A 578 -1.42 5.52 -6.89
C VAL A 578 -2.56 4.57 -7.29
N ILE A 579 -3.66 4.59 -6.54
CA ILE A 579 -4.80 3.68 -6.67
C ILE A 579 -6.11 4.46 -6.88
N PRO A 580 -6.43 4.86 -8.12
CA PRO A 580 -7.70 5.52 -8.43
C PRO A 580 -8.82 4.47 -8.54
N ILE A 581 -9.78 4.52 -7.63
CA ILE A 581 -10.97 3.65 -7.64
C ILE A 581 -12.13 4.46 -8.20
N VAL A 582 -12.67 4.03 -9.35
CA VAL A 582 -13.71 4.73 -10.14
C VAL A 582 -13.41 6.23 -10.36
N GLY A 583 -12.13 6.55 -10.51
CA GLY A 583 -11.65 7.89 -10.86
C GLY A 583 -11.86 8.19 -12.34
N ILE A 584 -12.08 9.47 -12.64
CA ILE A 584 -12.23 9.98 -14.01
C ILE A 584 -11.03 10.87 -14.36
N SER A 585 -10.47 10.66 -15.55
CA SER A 585 -9.47 11.54 -16.15
C SER A 585 -10.14 12.82 -16.66
N ASP A 586 -9.67 13.97 -16.19
CA ASP A 586 -10.07 15.27 -16.70
C ASP A 586 -8.95 16.31 -16.44
N LYS A 587 -9.09 17.50 -17.04
CA LYS A 587 -8.19 18.65 -16.93
C LYS A 587 -6.69 18.29 -17.02
N TYR A 588 -5.97 18.38 -15.89
CA TYR A 588 -4.53 18.21 -15.80
C TYR A 588 -4.08 16.76 -15.96
N ILE A 589 -4.89 15.78 -15.55
CA ILE A 589 -4.58 14.34 -15.68
C ILE A 589 -4.24 14.00 -17.12
N ALA A 590 -5.05 14.50 -18.05
CA ALA A 590 -4.89 14.32 -19.49
C ALA A 590 -3.56 14.88 -20.05
N ARG A 591 -2.98 15.87 -19.37
CA ARG A 591 -1.75 16.59 -19.78
C ARG A 591 -0.53 16.05 -19.05
N TYR A 592 -0.68 15.59 -17.81
CA TYR A 592 0.40 15.09 -16.96
C TYR A 592 0.69 13.60 -17.16
N TRP A 593 0.10 12.97 -18.19
CA TRP A 593 0.39 11.59 -18.53
C TRP A 593 1.90 11.26 -18.67
N PRO A 594 2.84 12.16 -19.09
CA PRO A 594 4.26 11.82 -19.11
C PRO A 594 4.82 11.54 -17.71
N ASN A 595 4.33 12.25 -16.69
CA ASN A 595 4.75 12.09 -15.30
C ASN A 595 4.40 10.69 -14.75
N ALA A 596 3.40 10.02 -15.33
CA ALA A 596 2.99 8.67 -14.93
C ALA A 596 4.07 7.60 -15.14
N LYS A 597 5.14 7.89 -15.89
CA LYS A 597 6.29 6.96 -16.04
C LYS A 597 6.98 6.65 -14.71
N TYR A 598 6.86 7.55 -13.74
CA TYR A 598 7.60 7.48 -12.48
C TYR A 598 6.77 7.00 -11.29
N VAL A 599 5.48 6.73 -11.50
CA VAL A 599 4.56 6.32 -10.43
C VAL A 599 3.73 5.10 -10.88
N PRO A 600 3.82 3.96 -10.18
CA PRO A 600 2.96 2.82 -10.44
C PRO A 600 1.48 3.17 -10.26
N LEU A 601 0.63 2.75 -11.20
CA LEU A 601 -0.82 3.03 -11.22
C LEU A 601 -1.65 1.75 -11.17
N TYR A 602 -2.63 1.69 -10.25
CA TYR A 602 -3.61 0.60 -10.19
C TYR A 602 -5.04 1.15 -10.22
N PHE A 603 -5.69 1.05 -11.36
CA PHE A 603 -7.08 1.48 -11.54
C PHE A 603 -8.05 0.36 -11.20
N VAL A 604 -9.15 0.71 -10.52
CA VAL A 604 -10.23 -0.21 -10.21
C VAL A 604 -11.56 0.41 -10.64
N GLY A 605 -12.39 -0.33 -11.37
CA GLY A 605 -13.69 0.17 -11.83
C GLY A 605 -14.67 -0.94 -12.19
N GLY A 606 -15.92 -0.56 -12.46
CA GLY A 606 -16.97 -1.46 -12.92
C GLY A 606 -17.23 -1.29 -14.41
N GLN A 607 -17.43 -2.38 -15.12
CA GLN A 607 -17.72 -2.40 -16.56
C GLN A 607 -18.95 -1.56 -16.94
N MET A 608 -19.96 -1.50 -16.04
CA MET A 608 -21.22 -0.79 -16.25
C MET A 608 -21.28 0.53 -15.47
N ASP A 609 -20.14 1.09 -15.07
CA ASP A 609 -20.04 2.39 -14.41
C ASP A 609 -20.10 3.55 -15.40
N SER A 610 -21.30 3.85 -15.94
CA SER A 610 -21.60 5.11 -16.64
C SER A 610 -20.63 5.52 -17.78
N GLY A 611 -20.01 4.53 -18.45
CA GLY A 611 -19.04 4.75 -19.52
C GLY A 611 -17.65 5.24 -19.05
N THR A 612 -17.29 5.05 -17.78
CA THR A 612 -15.98 5.42 -17.22
C THR A 612 -14.81 4.86 -18.04
N THR A 613 -14.88 3.60 -18.49
CA THR A 613 -13.86 2.99 -19.37
C THR A 613 -13.68 3.78 -20.67
N ALA A 614 -14.77 4.20 -21.32
CA ALA A 614 -14.70 4.99 -22.54
C ALA A 614 -14.16 6.42 -22.30
N ARG A 615 -14.44 7.02 -21.13
CA ARG A 615 -13.92 8.34 -20.77
C ARG A 615 -12.42 8.32 -20.47
N ASN A 616 -11.95 7.26 -19.81
CA ASN A 616 -10.54 7.11 -19.43
C ASN A 616 -9.67 6.45 -20.51
N SER A 617 -10.28 5.86 -21.55
CA SER A 617 -9.59 5.02 -22.53
C SER A 617 -8.37 5.70 -23.15
N ARG A 618 -8.45 6.99 -23.49
CA ARG A 618 -7.30 7.72 -24.05
C ARG A 618 -6.07 7.66 -23.15
N ASP A 619 -6.26 7.86 -21.85
CA ASP A 619 -5.14 7.95 -20.90
C ASP A 619 -4.68 6.56 -20.45
N TRP A 620 -5.61 5.62 -20.27
CA TRP A 620 -5.27 4.20 -20.08
C TRP A 620 -4.50 3.62 -21.27
N ASP A 621 -4.93 3.87 -22.51
CA ASP A 621 -4.22 3.40 -23.70
C ASP A 621 -2.80 3.97 -23.76
N ARG A 622 -2.58 5.24 -23.36
CA ARG A 622 -1.21 5.81 -23.27
C ARG A 622 -0.33 5.02 -22.31
N TYR A 623 -0.84 4.67 -21.13
CA TYR A 623 -0.09 3.90 -20.14
C TYR A 623 0.09 2.43 -20.53
N LEU A 624 -0.85 1.86 -21.28
CA LEU A 624 -0.90 0.44 -21.60
C LEU A 624 -0.31 0.08 -22.96
N THR A 625 0.16 1.06 -23.74
CA THR A 625 0.76 0.83 -25.08
C THR A 625 2.18 1.35 -25.22
N ARG A 626 2.68 2.11 -24.24
CA ARG A 626 4.00 2.74 -24.27
C ARG A 626 4.92 2.14 -23.22
N ALA A 627 6.21 2.07 -23.54
CA ALA A 627 7.22 1.60 -22.60
C ALA A 627 7.43 2.60 -21.45
N GLY A 628 7.86 2.07 -20.30
CA GLY A 628 8.21 2.85 -19.12
C GLY A 628 7.07 3.11 -18.14
N PHE A 629 5.85 2.63 -18.40
CA PHE A 629 4.73 2.74 -17.48
C PHE A 629 4.48 1.42 -16.73
N ASP A 630 4.30 1.50 -15.42
CA ASP A 630 3.75 0.41 -14.60
C ASP A 630 2.28 0.73 -14.30
N CYS A 631 1.37 0.11 -15.06
CA CYS A 631 -0.06 0.39 -14.98
C CYS A 631 -0.87 -0.92 -15.07
N ILE A 632 -1.80 -1.08 -14.14
CA ILE A 632 -2.82 -2.13 -14.13
C ILE A 632 -4.20 -1.46 -14.11
N VAL A 633 -5.10 -1.93 -14.97
CA VAL A 633 -6.52 -1.57 -14.92
C VAL A 633 -7.33 -2.82 -14.59
N SER A 634 -8.12 -2.79 -13.52
CA SER A 634 -8.95 -3.89 -13.05
C SER A 634 -10.43 -3.51 -13.19
N GLU A 635 -11.10 -4.09 -14.20
CA GLU A 635 -12.50 -3.82 -14.52
C GLU A 635 -13.39 -4.99 -14.10
N PHE A 636 -14.29 -4.77 -13.13
CA PHE A 636 -15.22 -5.80 -12.67
C PHE A 636 -16.42 -5.97 -13.61
N GLN A 637 -16.69 -7.23 -13.97
CA GLN A 637 -17.70 -7.57 -14.97
C GLN A 637 -19.13 -7.35 -14.44
N GLY A 638 -19.93 -6.61 -15.21
CA GLY A 638 -21.33 -6.31 -14.88
C GLY A 638 -21.57 -5.39 -13.67
N ARG A 639 -20.51 -4.87 -13.04
CA ARG A 639 -20.58 -4.02 -11.85
C ARG A 639 -20.71 -2.53 -12.22
N GLY A 640 -21.38 -1.77 -11.34
CA GLY A 640 -21.63 -0.32 -11.51
C GLY A 640 -20.63 0.56 -10.76
N HIS A 641 -21.08 1.75 -10.35
CA HIS A 641 -20.30 2.65 -9.50
C HIS A 641 -20.26 2.15 -8.04
N GLU A 642 -19.15 1.53 -7.63
CA GLU A 642 -19.03 0.82 -6.35
C GLU A 642 -17.66 1.05 -5.67
N HIS A 643 -17.51 0.51 -4.45
CA HIS A 643 -16.27 0.65 -3.67
C HIS A 643 -15.23 -0.47 -3.91
N PHE A 644 -15.64 -1.58 -4.53
CA PHE A 644 -14.76 -2.70 -4.92
C PHE A 644 -13.85 -3.25 -3.81
N SER A 645 -14.39 -3.49 -2.61
CA SER A 645 -13.65 -4.14 -1.52
C SER A 645 -13.12 -5.53 -1.88
N ASP A 646 -13.71 -6.18 -2.88
CA ASP A 646 -13.24 -7.44 -3.49
C ASP A 646 -11.75 -7.36 -3.92
N GLU A 647 -11.27 -6.16 -4.29
CA GLU A 647 -9.92 -5.94 -4.83
C GLU A 647 -8.85 -5.77 -3.74
N LEU A 648 -9.24 -5.52 -2.49
CA LEU A 648 -8.33 -5.13 -1.40
C LEU A 648 -7.11 -6.04 -1.28
N GLN A 649 -7.29 -7.37 -1.31
CA GLN A 649 -6.18 -8.31 -1.17
C GLN A 649 -5.18 -8.24 -2.33
N ASN A 650 -5.68 -7.98 -3.54
CA ASN A 650 -4.84 -7.79 -4.73
C ASN A 650 -4.10 -6.45 -4.66
N LEU A 651 -4.75 -5.39 -4.16
CA LEU A 651 -4.10 -4.11 -3.90
C LEU A 651 -2.95 -4.27 -2.90
N PHE A 652 -3.13 -4.99 -1.78
CA PHE A 652 -2.02 -5.25 -0.85
C PHE A 652 -0.93 -6.14 -1.44
N THR A 653 -1.28 -7.07 -2.34
CA THR A 653 -0.26 -7.84 -3.07
C THR A 653 0.57 -6.91 -3.96
N TRP A 654 -0.08 -6.00 -4.68
CA TRP A 654 0.58 -4.99 -5.51
C TRP A 654 1.41 -4.00 -4.68
N MET A 655 0.86 -3.41 -3.61
CA MET A 655 1.58 -2.45 -2.75
C MET A 655 2.78 -3.07 -1.99
N ASN A 656 2.81 -4.39 -1.83
CA ASN A 656 3.93 -5.10 -1.18
C ASN A 656 4.98 -5.62 -2.16
N LEU A 657 4.86 -5.34 -3.46
CA LEU A 657 5.95 -5.62 -4.40
C LEU A 657 7.18 -4.77 -4.06
N SER A 658 8.36 -5.39 -4.11
CA SER A 658 9.62 -4.73 -3.78
C SER A 658 9.95 -3.55 -4.70
N SER A 659 9.40 -3.55 -5.93
CA SER A 659 9.55 -2.46 -6.91
C SER A 659 8.62 -1.27 -6.64
N HIS A 660 7.58 -1.41 -5.82
CA HIS A 660 6.63 -0.32 -5.54
C HIS A 660 7.08 0.47 -4.33
N ARG A 661 8.15 1.22 -4.56
CA ARG A 661 8.73 2.19 -3.63
C ARG A 661 9.05 3.46 -4.40
N ARG A 662 8.98 4.59 -3.73
CA ARG A 662 9.43 5.88 -4.28
C ARG A 662 10.91 5.77 -4.70
N PRO A 663 11.27 6.08 -5.95
CA PRO A 663 12.67 6.09 -6.37
C PRO A 663 13.34 7.41 -5.99
N PHE A 664 13.72 7.61 -4.72
CA PHE A 664 14.31 8.89 -4.29
C PHE A 664 15.61 9.24 -5.04
N ASN A 665 16.45 8.24 -5.33
CA ASN A 665 17.74 8.40 -6.01
C ASN A 665 17.64 8.47 -7.55
N LEU A 666 16.48 8.88 -8.09
CA LEU A 666 16.24 8.98 -9.52
C LEU A 666 17.21 10.00 -10.15
N LYS A 667 18.09 9.49 -11.04
CA LYS A 667 19.14 10.28 -11.68
C LYS A 667 18.65 11.04 -12.90
N GLU A 668 17.60 10.56 -13.56
CA GLU A 668 17.08 11.16 -14.78
C GLU A 668 15.56 11.19 -14.75
N PHE A 669 14.99 12.37 -15.01
CA PHE A 669 13.56 12.54 -15.17
C PHE A 669 13.20 13.65 -16.15
N GLU A 670 12.04 13.51 -16.79
CA GLU A 670 11.39 14.51 -17.63
C GLU A 670 9.93 14.61 -17.17
N CYS A 671 9.60 15.70 -16.48
CA CYS A 671 8.26 15.98 -16.00
C CYS A 671 7.67 17.20 -16.70
N VAL A 672 6.35 17.27 -16.67
CA VAL A 672 5.58 18.40 -17.15
C VAL A 672 4.72 18.99 -16.05
N THR A 673 4.56 20.31 -16.09
CA THR A 673 3.70 21.04 -15.16
C THR A 673 2.89 22.13 -15.87
N MET A 674 1.77 22.50 -15.26
CA MET A 674 0.84 23.54 -15.71
C MET A 674 0.26 24.35 -14.54
N ARG A 675 0.69 24.10 -13.30
CA ARG A 675 0.22 24.79 -12.09
C ARG A 675 1.41 25.32 -11.31
N PRO A 676 1.33 26.56 -10.75
CA PRO A 676 2.45 27.14 -10.03
C PRO A 676 2.91 26.37 -8.79
N TRP A 677 2.03 25.55 -8.20
CA TRP A 677 2.33 24.75 -7.01
C TRP A 677 2.78 23.32 -7.32
N ASP A 678 2.79 22.93 -8.59
CA ASP A 678 3.33 21.65 -9.06
C ASP A 678 4.77 21.88 -9.53
N ASN A 679 5.63 22.16 -8.57
CA ASN A 679 6.90 22.84 -8.82
C ASN A 679 8.14 22.09 -8.30
N PHE A 680 7.98 20.96 -7.63
CA PHE A 680 9.07 20.18 -7.06
C PHE A 680 9.08 18.76 -7.66
N PHE A 681 10.22 18.35 -8.22
CA PHE A 681 10.42 17.04 -8.83
C PHE A 681 11.77 16.47 -8.36
N TRP A 682 11.72 15.48 -7.46
CA TRP A 682 12.85 14.81 -6.78
C TRP A 682 13.84 15.75 -6.10
N TRP A 683 14.69 16.41 -6.87
CA TRP A 683 15.78 17.27 -6.40
C TRP A 683 15.83 18.62 -7.14
N VAL A 684 14.82 18.92 -7.97
CA VAL A 684 14.65 20.20 -8.66
C VAL A 684 13.35 20.87 -8.21
N GLU A 685 13.45 22.10 -7.72
CA GLU A 685 12.33 22.99 -7.49
C GLU A 685 12.38 24.12 -8.51
N ALA A 686 11.36 24.23 -9.36
CA ALA A 686 11.31 25.17 -10.47
C ALA A 686 10.15 26.16 -10.27
N GLU A 687 10.45 27.45 -10.15
CA GLU A 687 9.50 28.51 -9.84
C GLU A 687 9.49 29.58 -10.94
N LYS A 688 8.47 30.45 -10.92
CA LYS A 688 8.31 31.54 -11.91
C LYS A 688 8.27 31.01 -13.35
N PHE A 689 7.44 30.00 -13.60
CA PHE A 689 7.20 29.48 -14.95
C PHE A 689 6.55 30.53 -15.87
N PRO A 690 6.67 30.39 -17.21
CA PRO A 690 6.01 31.29 -18.15
C PRO A 690 4.48 31.28 -17.99
N ASP A 691 3.84 32.45 -17.96
CA ASP A 691 2.39 32.60 -17.77
C ASP A 691 1.56 31.78 -18.76
N ARG A 692 2.04 31.62 -20.00
CA ARG A 692 1.38 30.81 -21.04
C ARG A 692 1.22 29.33 -20.68
N SER A 693 2.04 28.82 -19.77
CA SER A 693 2.03 27.44 -19.31
C SER A 693 1.27 27.25 -18.00
N MET A 694 1.12 28.30 -17.20
CA MET A 694 0.43 28.25 -15.91
C MET A 694 -1.08 28.49 -16.09
N VAL A 695 -1.86 27.41 -16.10
CA VAL A 695 -3.31 27.46 -16.25
C VAL A 695 -3.95 27.12 -14.92
N LEU A 696 -4.51 28.12 -14.23
CA LEU A 696 -5.26 27.89 -12.99
C LEU A 696 -6.58 27.14 -13.26
N PRO A 697 -7.11 26.35 -12.30
CA PRO A 697 -8.29 25.53 -12.54
C PRO A 697 -9.54 26.32 -12.93
N VAL A 698 -9.66 27.55 -12.43
CA VAL A 698 -10.75 28.50 -12.74
C VAL A 698 -10.73 28.99 -14.18
N ASN A 699 -9.57 28.89 -14.86
CA ASN A 699 -9.37 29.34 -16.24
C ASN A 699 -9.44 28.17 -17.24
N TRP A 700 -9.74 26.95 -16.80
CA TRP A 700 -9.73 25.75 -17.63
C TRP A 700 -11.03 25.56 -18.44
N PRO A 701 -10.98 25.10 -19.72
CA PRO A 701 -9.80 24.87 -20.55
C PRO A 701 -9.34 26.15 -21.27
N THR A 702 -8.05 26.20 -21.63
CA THR A 702 -7.49 27.29 -22.46
C THR A 702 -7.03 26.78 -23.82
N ALA A 703 -7.40 27.47 -24.90
CA ALA A 703 -7.15 27.00 -26.27
C ALA A 703 -5.67 27.03 -26.73
N ARG A 704 -4.77 27.68 -25.98
CA ARG A 704 -3.36 27.91 -26.37
C ARG A 704 -2.34 27.57 -25.27
N SER A 705 -2.71 26.78 -24.27
CA SER A 705 -1.76 26.40 -23.22
C SER A 705 -0.89 25.22 -23.64
N SER A 706 0.39 25.29 -23.25
CA SER A 706 1.37 24.23 -23.39
C SER A 706 1.97 23.89 -22.04
N GLU A 707 2.21 22.62 -21.80
CA GLU A 707 2.93 22.13 -20.64
C GLU A 707 4.33 22.77 -20.53
N ALA A 708 4.77 23.08 -19.31
CA ALA A 708 6.14 23.49 -19.03
C ALA A 708 6.98 22.25 -18.65
N PRO A 709 8.05 21.92 -19.39
CA PRO A 709 8.92 20.82 -19.03
C PRO A 709 9.87 21.19 -17.87
N VAL A 710 10.21 20.18 -17.08
CA VAL A 710 11.28 20.19 -16.08
C VAL A 710 12.06 18.90 -16.24
N GLU A 711 13.31 19.04 -16.67
CA GLU A 711 14.22 17.92 -16.92
C GLU A 711 15.38 17.98 -15.93
N GLY A 712 15.73 16.83 -15.37
CA GLY A 712 16.88 16.66 -14.49
C GLY A 712 17.70 15.45 -14.92
N GLU A 713 19.03 15.61 -14.97
CA GLU A 713 19.97 14.52 -15.28
C GLU A 713 21.20 14.61 -14.34
N ILE A 714 21.58 13.49 -13.74
CA ILE A 714 22.83 13.34 -12.99
C ILE A 714 23.67 12.25 -13.63
N THR A 715 24.83 12.65 -14.16
CA THR A 715 25.78 11.73 -14.81
C THR A 715 26.68 11.01 -13.81
N VAL A 716 27.29 9.90 -14.24
CA VAL A 716 28.31 9.16 -13.48
C VAL A 716 29.52 10.05 -13.13
N GLY A 717 29.82 11.07 -13.94
CA GLY A 717 30.91 12.02 -13.71
C GLY A 717 30.55 13.20 -12.80
N ASN A 718 29.58 13.04 -11.90
CA ASN A 718 29.17 14.05 -10.91
C ASN A 718 28.72 15.39 -11.53
N THR A 719 28.25 15.36 -12.77
CA THR A 719 27.65 16.52 -13.44
C THR A 719 26.14 16.45 -13.32
N VAL A 720 25.54 17.51 -12.77
CA VAL A 720 24.10 17.71 -12.60
C VAL A 720 23.62 18.71 -13.64
N ARG A 721 22.62 18.33 -14.44
CA ARG A 721 22.00 19.17 -15.45
C ARG A 721 20.52 19.36 -15.17
N VAL A 722 20.05 20.58 -15.33
CA VAL A 722 18.63 20.94 -15.27
C VAL A 722 18.27 21.77 -16.49
N ASP A 723 17.22 21.39 -17.21
CA ASP A 723 16.62 22.17 -18.30
C ASP A 723 15.15 22.43 -17.97
N THR A 724 14.77 23.71 -17.94
CA THR A 724 13.41 24.12 -17.65
C THR A 724 13.13 25.52 -18.16
N SER A 725 11.85 25.80 -18.42
CA SER A 725 11.39 27.14 -18.79
C SER A 725 11.20 28.09 -17.59
N ALA A 726 11.41 27.61 -16.37
CA ALA A 726 11.26 28.39 -15.14
C ALA A 726 12.37 29.45 -14.99
N ALA A 727 12.02 30.62 -14.45
CA ALA A 727 12.97 31.72 -14.23
C ALA A 727 13.69 31.64 -12.88
N LYS A 728 13.30 30.73 -11.98
CA LYS A 728 14.02 30.46 -10.74
C LYS A 728 14.09 28.95 -10.52
N VAL A 729 15.27 28.44 -10.21
CA VAL A 729 15.49 27.00 -10.02
C VAL A 729 16.31 26.78 -8.76
N THR A 730 15.80 25.96 -7.85
CA THR A 730 16.57 25.44 -6.71
C THR A 730 16.93 23.98 -6.98
N VAL A 731 18.22 23.67 -6.92
CA VAL A 731 18.75 22.31 -7.12
C VAL A 731 19.26 21.80 -5.78
N TYR A 732 18.76 20.64 -5.36
CA TYR A 732 19.09 20.00 -4.10
C TYR A 732 20.05 18.82 -4.32
N PHE A 733 20.92 18.56 -3.34
CA PHE A 733 21.97 17.55 -3.43
C PHE A 733 21.99 16.67 -2.18
N SER A 734 22.20 15.37 -2.36
CA SER A 734 22.37 14.39 -1.28
C SER A 734 23.45 13.38 -1.67
N PRO A 735 24.06 12.66 -0.72
CA PRO A 735 25.08 11.64 -1.03
C PRO A 735 24.55 10.46 -1.86
N GLU A 736 23.23 10.31 -1.93
CA GLU A 736 22.57 9.30 -2.78
C GLU A 736 22.50 9.76 -4.25
N LEU A 737 22.59 11.08 -4.48
CA LEU A 737 22.52 11.71 -5.79
C LEU A 737 23.90 12.04 -6.35
N VAL A 738 24.83 12.52 -5.53
CA VAL A 738 26.17 12.97 -5.94
C VAL A 738 27.24 12.49 -4.96
N ASP A 739 28.49 12.45 -5.41
CA ASP A 739 29.65 12.20 -4.56
C ASP A 739 30.24 13.54 -4.10
N PHE A 740 30.15 13.85 -2.79
CA PHE A 740 30.68 15.10 -2.24
C PHE A 740 32.21 15.12 -2.12
N ASP A 741 32.89 13.98 -2.24
CA ASP A 741 34.36 13.90 -2.26
C ASP A 741 34.93 14.20 -3.65
N GLN A 742 34.06 14.31 -4.66
CA GLN A 742 34.42 14.67 -6.02
C GLN A 742 33.87 16.05 -6.41
N ARG A 743 34.49 16.67 -7.40
CA ARG A 743 34.01 17.95 -7.93
C ARG A 743 32.62 17.78 -8.55
N ILE A 744 31.62 18.47 -8.00
CA ILE A 744 30.27 18.54 -8.56
C ILE A 744 30.23 19.66 -9.62
N SER A 745 29.67 19.39 -10.80
CA SER A 745 29.47 20.39 -11.86
C SER A 745 27.98 20.61 -12.11
N LEU A 746 27.47 21.80 -11.81
CA LEU A 746 26.07 22.16 -12.06
C LEU A 746 25.91 22.95 -13.36
N VAL A 747 24.95 22.53 -14.19
CA VAL A 747 24.52 23.23 -15.41
C VAL A 747 23.01 23.43 -15.38
N VAL A 748 22.55 24.67 -15.42
CA VAL A 748 21.13 25.02 -15.47
C VAL A 748 20.85 25.80 -16.74
N ASN A 749 19.89 25.36 -17.55
CA ASN A 749 19.52 25.99 -18.82
C ASN A 749 20.74 26.27 -19.72
N ARG A 750 21.63 25.25 -19.82
CA ARG A 750 22.91 25.27 -20.57
C ARG A 750 23.95 26.26 -20.05
N ARG A 751 23.74 26.88 -18.89
CA ARG A 751 24.70 27.76 -18.22
C ARG A 751 25.38 27.01 -17.08
N LYS A 752 26.72 27.03 -17.07
CA LYS A 752 27.51 26.44 -15.99
C LYS A 752 27.46 27.35 -14.76
N ILE A 753 27.02 26.80 -13.65
CA ILE A 753 26.95 27.47 -12.35
C ILE A 753 28.30 27.26 -11.62
N ARG A 754 28.79 28.29 -10.94
CA ARG A 754 30.13 28.31 -10.32
C ARG A 754 30.11 28.22 -8.79
N ASP A 755 28.92 28.15 -8.20
CA ASP A 755 28.76 28.02 -6.76
C ASP A 755 29.45 26.75 -6.24
N GLU A 756 30.02 26.86 -5.05
CA GLU A 756 30.59 25.73 -4.34
C GLU A 756 29.46 24.91 -3.71
N ILE A 757 29.47 23.60 -3.92
CA ILE A 757 28.41 22.70 -3.46
C ILE A 757 28.97 21.87 -2.32
N THR A 758 28.77 22.33 -1.09
CA THR A 758 29.23 21.67 0.12
C THR A 758 28.07 21.30 1.05
N PRO A 759 28.17 20.17 1.78
CA PRO A 759 27.19 19.81 2.79
C PRO A 759 27.02 20.90 3.87
N SER A 760 25.76 21.19 4.23
CA SER A 760 25.36 22.18 5.22
C SER A 760 24.31 21.58 6.16
N LEU A 761 24.55 21.69 7.47
CA LEU A 761 23.58 21.29 8.49
C LEU A 761 22.30 22.11 8.42
N GLN A 762 22.40 23.40 8.09
CA GLN A 762 21.22 24.25 7.93
C GLN A 762 20.32 23.73 6.81
N VAL A 763 20.89 23.45 5.63
CA VAL A 763 20.13 22.94 4.48
C VAL A 763 19.46 21.61 4.84
N MET A 764 20.20 20.71 5.49
CA MET A 764 19.69 19.42 5.96
C MET A 764 18.51 19.55 6.90
N LEU A 765 18.63 20.36 7.94
CA LEU A 765 17.60 20.46 8.96
C LEU A 765 16.38 21.23 8.45
N ASP A 766 16.56 22.27 7.62
CA ASP A 766 15.43 22.97 6.99
C ASP A 766 14.68 22.07 6.00
N ASP A 767 15.40 21.25 5.24
CA ASP A 767 14.81 20.28 4.34
C ASP A 767 13.94 19.25 5.09
N VAL A 768 14.50 18.61 6.12
CA VAL A 768 13.75 17.66 6.95
C VAL A 768 12.54 18.34 7.60
N ARG A 769 12.71 19.55 8.12
CA ARG A 769 11.60 20.29 8.77
C ARG A 769 10.47 20.58 7.79
N THR A 770 10.79 20.95 6.54
CA THR A 770 9.82 21.37 5.53
C THR A 770 9.18 20.19 4.78
N ARG A 771 9.99 19.28 4.23
CA ARG A 771 9.52 18.07 3.53
C ARG A 771 9.02 16.97 4.47
N ALA A 772 9.41 17.00 5.76
CA ALA A 772 9.13 15.96 6.74
C ALA A 772 9.73 14.58 6.39
N ASP A 773 10.82 14.58 5.62
CA ASP A 773 11.51 13.36 5.15
C ASP A 773 12.83 13.18 5.89
N ARG A 774 12.80 12.35 6.93
CA ARG A 774 13.99 12.02 7.74
C ARG A 774 14.85 10.92 7.13
N GLN A 775 14.34 10.21 6.13
CA GLN A 775 15.06 9.11 5.50
C GLN A 775 16.10 9.65 4.51
N HIS A 776 15.68 10.65 3.73
CA HIS A 776 16.44 11.15 2.59
C HIS A 776 16.62 12.67 2.66
N PRO A 777 17.37 13.20 3.65
CA PRO A 777 17.57 14.64 3.74
C PRO A 777 18.52 15.14 2.65
N PHE A 778 18.27 16.35 2.14
CA PHE A 778 19.21 17.04 1.25
C PHE A 778 20.31 17.74 2.04
N TRP A 779 21.55 17.57 1.62
CA TRP A 779 22.74 18.06 2.33
C TRP A 779 23.18 19.43 1.83
N ALA A 780 22.90 19.76 0.57
CA ALA A 780 23.24 21.05 -0.02
C ALA A 780 22.15 21.49 -0.98
N LYS A 781 22.10 22.80 -1.28
CA LYS A 781 21.23 23.35 -2.32
C LYS A 781 21.89 24.55 -3.00
N VAL A 782 21.55 24.77 -4.26
CA VAL A 782 21.94 25.96 -5.03
C VAL A 782 20.69 26.58 -5.62
N VAL A 783 20.54 27.90 -5.48
CA VAL A 783 19.44 28.67 -6.08
C VAL A 783 19.99 29.45 -7.27
N VAL A 784 19.35 29.30 -8.43
CA VAL A 784 19.71 29.95 -9.69
C VAL A 784 18.54 30.82 -10.13
N GLU A 785 18.80 32.09 -10.40
CA GLU A 785 17.84 33.07 -10.94
C GLU A 785 18.27 33.62 -12.31
#